data_AF-A0A2K8NUG5-F1
#
_entry.id   AF-A0A2K8NUG5-F1
#
_cell.length_a   1.000
_cell.length_b   1.000
_cell.length_c   1.000
_cell.angle_alpha   90.00
_cell.angle_beta   90.00
_cell.angle_gamma   90.00
#
_symmetry.space_group_name_H-M   'P 1'
#
loop_
_entity.id
_entity.type
_entity.pdbx_description
1 polymer ?
#
loop_
_entity_poly.entity_id
_entity_poly.type
_entity_poly.pdbx_seq_one_letter_code
_entity_poly.pdbx_strand_id
1 'polypeptide(L)'
;MKKLLSILGTLGLASTSTTMVVSWTMTPRTNDLQVITKDSLTQLIADANALAIKEKSKPSVAYQTLHQAIGQAKGVLDIYLNETENHGVLSEAYEALQTAMKTFENTNDELAHITTLKTRTTDANSLLNKHPDKTEAEKNRLKAVISEAEALSKKNPPKNDQNLVDKALLKLQTAMVSFLNSTNTSADYSKLNTAITEANKALKDHPKKAEGVKNSLRKAIKHAQEVIDKQYTTSDQLLVDQEVTHLKDAIQKFLDAGKERANTDKLEAIIVDYRNISQWHKSDQAWLVFQQAIEHAQGVVDGQPTLDKQQVVDQEVEDIQKAESDFINSQDQKADLQWLNSNIAMARTIKIMNKKQSDWDVFQSAIVKAENYVKNPPTIDKQDEVDKEAEDLWQATYQFLNAVNHKDISSTIFWKTSIGALSDNKPATIKKRLEEKYTLKEGKDYNIGEVKDYNGRFGVELIGINDYTKTTVVTFVLEIKNIEYDLFDLVNSKQNQLWTADELQTAIEGKNLDIENALKVTEVAHEQALQVKRFKITANDQYDYSNYKGEIIVNQVLNRENQTKTIYIDPADDTIKSKDYRAPEGVKEIINLGWDGIKIHRTPTTIEKVPDFISPNIESLERLFEGATKFNQDISKWETQNIVNMASMFRYADAFNQNLKTNGNQWNTSNVTNMIAMFSGALTFNKNISNWNTVKLTNMGDMFQRAKAFNQDLSKWNMQNVIDYKGFDNEAIAWQDEYKPKFN
;
A
#
# COMPACT_ATOMS: atom_id res chain seq x y z
N MET A 1 0.13 -20.23 -84.84
CA MET A 1 0.50 -21.35 -85.75
C MET A 1 1.98 -21.72 -85.69
N LYS A 2 2.96 -20.93 -86.18
CA LYS A 2 4.39 -21.35 -86.17
C LYS A 2 4.93 -21.74 -84.77
N LYS A 3 4.62 -20.98 -83.72
CA LYS A 3 4.94 -21.35 -82.30
C LYS A 3 4.16 -22.56 -81.74
N LEU A 4 3.15 -23.08 -82.44
CA LEU A 4 2.36 -24.25 -82.02
C LEU A 4 2.96 -25.57 -82.57
N LEU A 5 3.51 -25.52 -83.78
CA LEU A 5 4.14 -26.67 -84.46
C LEU A 5 5.46 -27.10 -83.80
N SER A 6 6.15 -26.20 -83.08
CA SER A 6 7.38 -26.52 -82.36
C SER A 6 7.20 -27.36 -81.09
N ILE A 7 5.96 -27.51 -80.60
CA ILE A 7 5.65 -28.26 -79.36
C ILE A 7 5.23 -29.71 -79.67
N LEU A 8 4.80 -30.00 -80.89
CA LEU A 8 4.30 -31.32 -81.32
C LEU A 8 5.39 -32.24 -81.92
N GLY A 9 6.67 -31.94 -81.68
CA GLY A 9 7.80 -32.56 -82.40
C GLY A 9 8.44 -33.80 -81.77
N THR A 10 8.06 -34.20 -80.54
CA THR A 10 8.91 -35.09 -79.70
C THR A 10 8.24 -36.33 -79.10
N LEU A 11 6.94 -36.57 -79.32
CA LEU A 11 6.27 -37.82 -78.89
C LEU A 11 5.47 -38.42 -80.05
N GLY A 12 5.81 -39.66 -80.40
CA GLY A 12 5.20 -40.39 -81.52
C GLY A 12 4.35 -41.57 -81.08
N LEU A 13 3.50 -41.99 -82.02
CA LEU A 13 2.82 -43.29 -82.13
C LEU A 13 1.67 -43.63 -81.16
N ALA A 14 0.47 -43.66 -81.75
CA ALA A 14 -0.67 -44.55 -81.48
C ALA A 14 -1.37 -44.47 -80.10
N SER A 15 -2.71 -44.51 -80.03
CA SER A 15 -3.64 -45.22 -80.92
C SER A 15 -4.96 -44.46 -81.15
N THR A 16 -5.98 -45.14 -81.69
CA THR A 16 -7.06 -44.54 -82.49
C THR A 16 -8.39 -44.32 -81.76
N SER A 17 -9.25 -43.53 -82.43
CA SER A 17 -10.71 -43.43 -82.28
C SER A 17 -11.29 -42.80 -81.01
N THR A 18 -11.65 -41.52 -81.13
CA THR A 18 -13.09 -41.15 -81.15
C THR A 18 -13.29 -39.86 -81.95
N THR A 19 -14.41 -39.76 -82.68
CA THR A 19 -14.74 -38.58 -83.49
C THR A 19 -15.33 -37.48 -82.60
N MET A 20 -14.53 -36.47 -82.25
CA MET A 20 -15.05 -35.29 -81.57
C MET A 20 -15.72 -34.37 -82.60
N VAL A 21 -17.04 -34.25 -82.53
CA VAL A 21 -17.81 -33.38 -83.43
C VAL A 21 -17.52 -31.92 -83.07
N VAL A 22 -16.87 -31.18 -83.97
CA VAL A 22 -16.70 -29.73 -83.85
C VAL A 22 -18.03 -29.07 -84.17
N SER A 23 -18.91 -28.97 -83.17
CA SER A 23 -20.14 -28.19 -83.25
C SER A 23 -19.78 -26.71 -83.27
N TRP A 24 -19.90 -26.08 -84.44
CA TRP A 24 -19.80 -24.63 -84.58
C TRP A 24 -21.03 -23.96 -83.95
N THR A 25 -21.03 -23.83 -82.62
CA THR A 25 -21.89 -22.89 -81.92
C THR A 25 -21.44 -21.48 -82.27
N MET A 26 -22.00 -20.93 -83.35
CA MET A 26 -22.02 -19.49 -83.56
C MET A 26 -22.82 -18.88 -82.41
N THR A 27 -22.13 -18.41 -81.37
CA THR A 27 -22.74 -17.48 -80.42
C THR A 27 -23.23 -16.26 -81.20
N PRO A 28 -24.47 -15.78 -80.96
CA PRO A 28 -24.92 -14.55 -81.57
C PRO A 28 -23.97 -13.40 -81.23
N ARG A 29 -23.84 -12.42 -82.13
CA ARG A 29 -23.41 -11.08 -81.72
C ARG A 29 -24.52 -10.46 -80.88
N THR A 30 -24.52 -10.76 -79.59
CA THR A 30 -25.13 -9.88 -78.59
C THR A 30 -24.29 -8.61 -78.54
N ASN A 31 -24.80 -7.54 -79.13
CA ASN A 31 -24.34 -6.19 -78.83
C ASN A 31 -24.71 -5.92 -77.36
N ASP A 32 -23.85 -6.29 -76.41
CA ASP A 32 -23.81 -5.81 -75.01
C ASP A 32 -22.64 -6.45 -74.21
N LEU A 33 -21.50 -6.71 -74.88
CA LEU A 33 -20.22 -6.73 -74.15
C LEU A 33 -19.86 -5.27 -73.87
N GLN A 34 -19.89 -4.86 -72.60
CA GLN A 34 -19.32 -3.56 -72.22
C GLN A 34 -17.82 -3.56 -72.56
N VAL A 35 -17.44 -2.70 -73.50
CA VAL A 35 -16.03 -2.41 -73.75
C VAL A 35 -15.51 -1.68 -72.50
N ILE A 36 -14.67 -2.36 -71.72
CA ILE A 36 -14.03 -1.75 -70.55
C ILE A 36 -13.05 -0.69 -71.06
N THR A 37 -13.45 0.57 -70.95
CA THR A 37 -12.62 1.70 -71.40
C THR A 37 -11.61 2.09 -70.34
N LYS A 38 -10.65 2.93 -70.75
CA LYS A 38 -9.73 3.64 -69.84
C LYS A 38 -10.49 4.39 -68.74
N ASP A 39 -11.63 5.01 -69.06
CA ASP A 39 -12.49 5.70 -68.10
C ASP A 39 -13.23 4.72 -67.17
N SER A 40 -13.67 3.55 -67.66
CA SER A 40 -14.26 2.50 -66.81
C SER A 40 -13.27 1.99 -65.77
N LEU A 41 -12.02 1.71 -66.17
CA LEU A 41 -10.98 1.30 -65.23
C LEU A 41 -10.56 2.46 -64.31
N THR A 42 -10.45 3.70 -64.82
CA THR A 42 -10.21 4.90 -63.99
C THR A 42 -11.28 5.08 -62.93
N GLN A 43 -12.56 4.92 -63.29
CA GLN A 43 -13.65 5.03 -62.36
C GLN A 43 -13.62 3.87 -61.35
N LEU A 44 -13.36 2.63 -61.78
CA LEU A 44 -13.22 1.51 -60.85
C LEU A 44 -12.03 1.69 -59.89
N ILE A 45 -10.92 2.27 -60.34
CA ILE A 45 -9.78 2.64 -59.49
C ILE A 45 -10.16 3.77 -58.54
N ALA A 46 -10.85 4.80 -59.01
CA ALA A 46 -11.34 5.88 -58.16
C ALA A 46 -12.33 5.36 -57.10
N ASP A 47 -13.20 4.43 -57.48
CA ASP A 47 -14.17 3.76 -56.61
C ASP A 47 -13.47 2.80 -55.65
N ALA A 48 -12.42 2.09 -56.07
CA ALA A 48 -11.61 1.25 -55.20
C ALA A 48 -10.78 2.06 -54.19
N ASN A 49 -10.21 3.19 -54.61
CA ASN A 49 -9.54 4.13 -53.69
C ASN A 49 -10.57 4.81 -52.77
N ALA A 50 -11.77 5.14 -53.26
CA ALA A 50 -12.85 5.66 -52.44
C ALA A 50 -13.36 4.60 -51.44
N LEU A 51 -13.47 3.34 -51.85
CA LEU A 51 -13.79 2.18 -51.01
C LEU A 51 -12.72 1.97 -49.93
N ALA A 52 -11.44 2.02 -50.29
CA ALA A 52 -10.31 1.99 -49.35
C ALA A 52 -10.21 3.26 -48.46
N ILE A 53 -10.82 4.39 -48.85
CA ILE A 53 -10.93 5.59 -48.02
C ILE A 53 -12.17 5.54 -47.10
N LYS A 54 -13.21 4.82 -47.52
CA LYS A 54 -14.54 4.69 -46.88
C LYS A 54 -14.58 3.59 -45.82
N GLU A 55 -14.03 2.41 -46.12
CA GLU A 55 -14.15 1.19 -45.31
C GLU A 55 -12.87 0.87 -44.52
N LYS A 56 -12.22 1.88 -43.92
CA LYS A 56 -10.93 1.76 -43.19
C LYS A 56 -10.89 0.74 -42.04
N SER A 57 -12.05 0.14 -41.76
CA SER A 57 -12.33 -0.88 -40.77
C SER A 57 -11.86 -2.29 -41.16
N LYS A 58 -11.62 -2.58 -42.45
CA LYS A 58 -11.21 -3.93 -42.87
C LYS A 58 -9.84 -4.30 -42.27
N PRO A 59 -9.57 -5.59 -41.96
CA PRO A 59 -8.27 -6.04 -41.48
C PRO A 59 -7.12 -5.63 -42.42
N SER A 60 -5.93 -5.40 -41.85
CA SER A 60 -4.74 -4.94 -42.61
C SER A 60 -4.43 -5.80 -43.85
N VAL A 61 -4.61 -7.12 -43.77
CA VAL A 61 -4.44 -8.03 -44.92
C VAL A 61 -5.41 -7.75 -46.08
N ALA A 62 -6.67 -7.43 -45.78
CA ALA A 62 -7.63 -7.05 -46.83
C ALA A 62 -7.29 -5.68 -47.43
N TYR A 63 -6.79 -4.75 -46.60
CA TYR A 63 -6.22 -3.48 -47.07
C TYR A 63 -5.04 -3.70 -48.00
N GLN A 64 -4.12 -4.61 -47.67
CA GLN A 64 -2.99 -4.99 -48.52
C GLN A 64 -3.48 -5.58 -49.84
N THR A 65 -4.42 -6.54 -49.84
CA THR A 65 -4.97 -7.13 -51.07
C THR A 65 -5.70 -6.11 -51.96
N LEU A 66 -6.51 -5.21 -51.38
CA LEU A 66 -7.16 -4.17 -52.18
C LEU A 66 -6.14 -3.14 -52.69
N HIS A 67 -5.13 -2.75 -51.90
CA HIS A 67 -4.10 -1.82 -52.36
C HIS A 67 -3.13 -2.42 -53.37
N GLN A 68 -2.87 -3.74 -53.33
CA GLN A 68 -2.16 -4.48 -54.37
C GLN A 68 -2.93 -4.39 -55.70
N ALA A 69 -4.20 -4.78 -55.71
CA ALA A 69 -5.05 -4.68 -56.90
C ALA A 69 -5.23 -3.23 -57.39
N ILE A 70 -5.32 -2.25 -56.48
CA ILE A 70 -5.34 -0.82 -56.81
C ILE A 70 -4.01 -0.37 -57.42
N GLY A 71 -2.86 -0.84 -56.95
CA GLY A 71 -1.55 -0.49 -57.50
C GLY A 71 -1.42 -0.99 -58.93
N GLN A 72 -1.63 -2.29 -59.11
CA GLN A 72 -1.66 -2.96 -60.41
C GLN A 72 -2.63 -2.25 -61.36
N ALA A 73 -3.88 -2.05 -60.96
CA ALA A 73 -4.86 -1.34 -61.79
C ALA A 73 -4.49 0.14 -62.03
N LYS A 74 -3.98 0.87 -61.03
CA LYS A 74 -3.56 2.29 -61.16
C LYS A 74 -2.59 2.46 -62.30
N GLY A 75 -1.59 1.61 -62.37
CA GLY A 75 -0.61 1.68 -63.43
C GLY A 75 -1.05 1.02 -64.74
N VAL A 76 -1.85 -0.06 -64.72
CA VAL A 76 -2.52 -0.56 -65.95
C VAL A 76 -3.28 0.59 -66.61
N LEU A 77 -3.99 1.38 -65.81
CA LEU A 77 -4.55 2.65 -66.24
C LEU A 77 -3.46 3.64 -66.64
N ASP A 78 -2.49 3.93 -65.77
CA ASP A 78 -1.54 5.04 -65.93
C ASP A 78 -0.63 4.88 -67.12
N ILE A 79 -0.67 3.76 -67.82
CA ILE A 79 0.31 3.48 -68.84
C ILE A 79 -0.49 3.48 -70.16
N TYR A 80 -1.46 2.58 -70.40
CA TYR A 80 -2.38 2.45 -71.57
C TYR A 80 -2.40 3.51 -72.72
N LEU A 81 -2.11 3.02 -73.95
CA LEU A 81 -1.98 3.79 -75.20
C LEU A 81 -2.94 3.31 -76.35
N ASN A 82 -4.10 3.96 -76.46
CA ASN A 82 -5.06 3.93 -77.59
C ASN A 82 -5.80 2.60 -77.91
N GLU A 83 -7.08 2.69 -78.27
CA GLU A 83 -8.06 1.60 -78.02
C GLU A 83 -8.09 0.43 -79.02
N THR A 84 -7.12 0.26 -79.94
CA THR A 84 -7.28 -0.68 -81.08
C THR A 84 -6.42 -1.94 -81.10
N GLU A 85 -5.42 -2.10 -80.23
CA GLU A 85 -4.47 -3.23 -80.34
C GLU A 85 -4.41 -4.21 -79.15
N ASN A 86 -4.93 -3.86 -77.96
CA ASN A 86 -4.82 -4.74 -76.78
C ASN A 86 -6.01 -4.66 -75.78
N HIS A 87 -7.22 -5.03 -76.22
CA HIS A 87 -8.44 -4.99 -75.39
C HIS A 87 -8.44 -5.90 -74.14
N GLY A 88 -7.56 -6.90 -74.06
CA GLY A 88 -7.53 -7.88 -72.96
C GLY A 88 -7.12 -7.25 -71.63
N VAL A 89 -6.01 -6.52 -71.60
CA VAL A 89 -5.32 -6.10 -70.36
C VAL A 89 -6.18 -5.17 -69.49
N LEU A 90 -6.89 -4.20 -70.09
CA LEU A 90 -7.85 -3.37 -69.34
C LEU A 90 -8.98 -4.20 -68.71
N SER A 91 -9.46 -5.22 -69.42
CA SER A 91 -10.54 -6.09 -68.97
C SER A 91 -10.08 -7.01 -67.83
N GLU A 92 -8.88 -7.58 -67.95
CA GLU A 92 -8.27 -8.44 -66.93
C GLU A 92 -7.97 -7.65 -65.63
N ALA A 93 -7.42 -6.44 -65.74
CA ALA A 93 -7.21 -5.56 -64.58
C ALA A 93 -8.52 -5.06 -63.94
N TYR A 94 -9.56 -4.84 -64.75
CA TYR A 94 -10.88 -4.46 -64.26
C TYR A 94 -11.57 -5.61 -63.49
N GLU A 95 -11.55 -6.82 -64.04
CA GLU A 95 -12.09 -8.02 -63.36
C GLU A 95 -11.29 -8.37 -62.10
N ALA A 96 -9.95 -8.24 -62.13
CA ALA A 96 -9.09 -8.44 -60.95
C ALA A 96 -9.38 -7.41 -59.86
N LEU A 97 -9.46 -6.12 -60.21
CA LEU A 97 -9.80 -5.05 -59.26
C LEU A 97 -11.23 -5.19 -58.74
N GLN A 98 -12.21 -5.51 -59.59
CA GLN A 98 -13.59 -5.72 -59.17
C GLN A 98 -13.70 -6.94 -58.22
N THR A 99 -12.94 -7.99 -58.48
CA THR A 99 -12.84 -9.16 -57.59
C THR A 99 -12.18 -8.80 -56.26
N ALA A 100 -11.13 -7.97 -56.26
CA ALA A 100 -10.49 -7.48 -55.04
C ALA A 100 -11.41 -6.57 -54.22
N MET A 101 -12.08 -5.59 -54.87
CA MET A 101 -13.10 -4.73 -54.26
C MET A 101 -14.21 -5.56 -53.62
N LYS A 102 -14.77 -6.52 -54.36
CA LYS A 102 -15.84 -7.41 -53.87
C LYS A 102 -15.37 -8.30 -52.72
N THR A 103 -14.14 -8.79 -52.75
CA THR A 103 -13.56 -9.58 -51.65
C THR A 103 -13.37 -8.71 -50.39
N PHE A 104 -12.92 -7.48 -50.58
CA PHE A 104 -12.74 -6.48 -49.52
C PHE A 104 -14.07 -6.01 -48.91
N GLU A 105 -15.10 -5.76 -49.72
CA GLU A 105 -16.47 -5.45 -49.28
C GLU A 105 -17.07 -6.57 -48.43
N ASN A 106 -16.90 -7.83 -48.88
CA ASN A 106 -17.40 -9.02 -48.18
C ASN A 106 -16.50 -9.46 -47.02
N THR A 107 -15.34 -8.83 -46.81
CA THR A 107 -14.52 -9.06 -45.61
C THR A 107 -15.20 -8.36 -44.43
N ASN A 108 -15.37 -9.06 -43.31
CA ASN A 108 -15.89 -8.46 -42.08
C ASN A 108 -14.90 -7.42 -41.54
N ASP A 109 -15.42 -6.34 -40.97
CA ASP A 109 -14.63 -5.32 -40.28
C ASP A 109 -13.87 -5.94 -39.10
N GLU A 110 -12.63 -5.51 -38.90
CA GLU A 110 -11.94 -5.72 -37.64
C GLU A 110 -12.62 -4.85 -36.58
N LEU A 111 -12.86 -5.38 -35.38
CA LEU A 111 -13.63 -4.69 -34.34
C LEU A 111 -12.72 -3.93 -33.37
N ALA A 112 -13.20 -2.81 -32.83
CA ALA A 112 -12.51 -2.08 -31.78
C ALA A 112 -12.53 -2.85 -30.44
N HIS A 113 -11.47 -2.68 -29.66
CA HIS A 113 -11.23 -3.33 -28.37
C HIS A 113 -12.09 -2.71 -27.24
N ILE A 114 -13.38 -3.02 -27.27
CA ILE A 114 -14.41 -2.54 -26.32
C ILE A 114 -14.40 -3.22 -24.94
N THR A 115 -13.45 -4.13 -24.65
CA THR A 115 -13.39 -4.90 -23.40
C THR A 115 -13.25 -3.98 -22.19
N THR A 116 -12.26 -3.09 -22.21
CA THR A 116 -11.98 -2.12 -21.13
C THR A 116 -13.14 -1.15 -20.92
N LEU A 117 -13.81 -0.73 -22.01
CA LEU A 117 -15.00 0.11 -21.95
C LEU A 117 -16.16 -0.59 -21.24
N LYS A 118 -16.42 -1.88 -21.53
CA LYS A 118 -17.45 -2.68 -20.86
C LYS A 118 -17.16 -2.88 -19.37
N THR A 119 -15.91 -3.14 -19.00
CA THR A 119 -15.47 -3.21 -17.59
C THR A 119 -15.69 -1.88 -16.88
N ARG A 120 -15.18 -0.78 -17.42
CA ARG A 120 -15.28 0.55 -16.78
C ARG A 120 -16.73 1.06 -16.70
N THR A 121 -17.59 0.69 -17.65
CA THR A 121 -19.05 0.95 -17.60
C THR A 121 -19.71 0.23 -16.43
N THR A 122 -19.22 -0.96 -16.06
CA THR A 122 -19.67 -1.70 -14.87
C THR A 122 -19.20 -1.01 -13.57
N ASP A 123 -17.94 -0.55 -13.52
CA ASP A 123 -17.43 0.24 -12.38
C ASP A 123 -18.23 1.52 -12.14
N ALA A 124 -18.53 2.26 -13.22
CA ALA A 124 -19.28 3.51 -13.20
C ALA A 124 -20.73 3.31 -12.71
N ASN A 125 -21.40 2.24 -13.18
CA ASN A 125 -22.70 1.82 -12.65
C ASN A 125 -22.61 1.44 -11.15
N SER A 126 -21.49 0.88 -10.69
CA SER A 126 -21.28 0.63 -9.25
C SER A 126 -21.13 1.93 -8.44
N LEU A 127 -20.42 2.95 -8.95
CA LEU A 127 -20.23 4.23 -8.26
C LEU A 127 -21.55 4.96 -7.99
N LEU A 128 -22.48 4.95 -8.95
CA LEU A 128 -23.82 5.55 -8.78
C LEU A 128 -24.59 4.99 -7.57
N ASN A 129 -24.37 3.71 -7.23
CA ASN A 129 -25.02 3.04 -6.11
C ASN A 129 -24.26 3.24 -4.78
N LYS A 130 -22.95 3.50 -4.83
CA LYS A 130 -22.08 3.68 -3.65
C LYS A 130 -22.06 5.11 -3.10
N HIS A 131 -22.42 6.11 -3.92
CA HIS A 131 -22.32 7.54 -3.59
C HIS A 131 -23.71 8.23 -3.56
N PRO A 132 -24.53 7.97 -2.54
CA PRO A 132 -25.85 8.60 -2.39
C PRO A 132 -25.75 10.11 -2.09
N ASP A 133 -24.61 10.57 -1.58
CA ASP A 133 -24.28 11.94 -1.18
C ASP A 133 -24.23 12.96 -2.33
N LYS A 134 -23.94 12.50 -3.55
CA LYS A 134 -23.78 13.37 -4.73
C LYS A 134 -25.09 13.98 -5.22
N THR A 135 -25.05 15.19 -5.78
CA THR A 135 -26.26 15.88 -6.26
C THR A 135 -26.87 15.16 -7.47
N GLU A 136 -28.18 15.33 -7.67
CA GLU A 136 -28.85 14.67 -8.81
C GLU A 136 -28.38 15.22 -10.17
N ALA A 137 -27.88 16.46 -10.21
CA ALA A 137 -27.23 17.03 -11.39
C ALA A 137 -25.90 16.31 -11.71
N GLU A 138 -25.05 16.05 -10.71
CA GLU A 138 -23.83 15.25 -10.87
C GLU A 138 -24.16 13.81 -11.28
N LYS A 139 -25.11 13.16 -10.59
CA LYS A 139 -25.55 11.79 -10.89
C LYS A 139 -26.07 11.68 -12.33
N ASN A 140 -26.85 12.63 -12.81
CA ASN A 140 -27.37 12.62 -14.18
C ASN A 140 -26.27 12.87 -15.24
N ARG A 141 -25.23 13.66 -14.95
CA ARG A 141 -24.04 13.76 -15.81
C ARG A 141 -23.35 12.40 -15.97
N LEU A 142 -23.13 11.66 -14.87
CA LEU A 142 -22.50 10.34 -14.94
C LEU A 142 -23.39 9.29 -15.64
N LYS A 143 -24.70 9.25 -15.34
CA LYS A 143 -25.68 8.38 -16.03
C LYS A 143 -25.69 8.59 -17.56
N ALA A 144 -25.55 9.84 -18.02
CA ALA A 144 -25.51 10.14 -19.45
C ALA A 144 -24.29 9.51 -20.13
N VAL A 145 -23.09 9.68 -19.56
CA VAL A 145 -21.86 9.12 -20.14
C VAL A 145 -21.83 7.58 -20.04
N ILE A 146 -22.40 6.99 -18.99
CA ILE A 146 -22.64 5.54 -18.91
C ILE A 146 -23.55 5.09 -20.07
N SER A 147 -24.64 5.81 -20.33
CA SER A 147 -25.59 5.47 -21.40
C SER A 147 -24.95 5.56 -22.79
N GLU A 148 -24.08 6.55 -23.03
CA GLU A 148 -23.26 6.64 -24.25
C GLU A 148 -22.29 5.45 -24.37
N ALA A 149 -21.55 5.12 -23.30
CA ALA A 149 -20.59 4.02 -23.28
C ALA A 149 -21.27 2.64 -23.50
N GLU A 150 -22.46 2.42 -22.91
CA GLU A 150 -23.29 1.25 -23.17
C GLU A 150 -23.79 1.21 -24.61
N ALA A 151 -24.27 2.33 -25.15
CA ALA A 151 -24.79 2.40 -26.53
C ALA A 151 -23.68 2.14 -27.56
N LEU A 152 -22.45 2.61 -27.32
CA LEU A 152 -21.28 2.28 -28.13
C LEU A 152 -20.89 0.81 -27.96
N SER A 153 -20.80 0.32 -26.72
CA SER A 153 -20.45 -1.08 -26.39
C SER A 153 -21.43 -2.13 -26.96
N LYS A 154 -22.68 -1.75 -27.21
CA LYS A 154 -23.73 -2.59 -27.83
C LYS A 154 -23.70 -2.58 -29.35
N LYS A 155 -23.05 -1.58 -29.99
CA LYS A 155 -22.91 -1.49 -31.45
C LYS A 155 -21.78 -2.36 -32.02
N ASN A 156 -20.85 -2.82 -31.18
CA ASN A 156 -19.58 -3.45 -31.60
C ASN A 156 -18.89 -2.62 -32.72
N PRO A 157 -18.44 -1.39 -32.41
CA PRO A 157 -17.87 -0.49 -33.41
C PRO A 157 -16.60 -1.09 -34.07
N PRO A 158 -16.34 -0.76 -35.34
CA PRO A 158 -15.15 -1.22 -36.06
C PRO A 158 -13.86 -0.56 -35.55
N LYS A 159 -12.70 -1.11 -35.92
CA LYS A 159 -11.37 -0.69 -35.45
C LYS A 159 -11.00 0.76 -35.79
N ASN A 160 -11.56 1.38 -36.83
CA ASN A 160 -11.50 2.84 -37.04
C ASN A 160 -11.97 3.62 -35.81
N ASP A 161 -13.09 3.18 -35.25
CA ASP A 161 -13.77 3.77 -34.11
C ASP A 161 -13.11 3.33 -32.80
N GLN A 162 -11.93 2.69 -32.82
CA GLN A 162 -11.08 2.52 -31.63
C GLN A 162 -10.85 3.89 -30.96
N ASN A 163 -10.54 4.92 -31.76
CA ASN A 163 -10.44 6.31 -31.30
C ASN A 163 -11.75 6.85 -30.68
N LEU A 164 -12.93 6.30 -31.01
CA LEU A 164 -14.20 6.64 -30.35
C LEU A 164 -14.41 5.82 -29.07
N VAL A 165 -13.98 4.56 -29.05
CA VAL A 165 -13.97 3.68 -27.86
C VAL A 165 -13.03 4.23 -26.78
N ASP A 166 -11.83 4.68 -27.16
CA ASP A 166 -10.84 5.25 -26.25
C ASP A 166 -11.29 6.63 -25.75
N LYS A 167 -11.85 7.46 -26.62
CA LYS A 167 -12.49 8.73 -26.21
C LYS A 167 -13.70 8.49 -25.31
N ALA A 168 -14.50 7.45 -25.55
CA ALA A 168 -15.61 7.08 -24.66
C ALA A 168 -15.11 6.54 -23.32
N LEU A 169 -14.03 5.76 -23.31
CA LEU A 169 -13.38 5.23 -22.11
C LEU A 169 -12.78 6.35 -21.28
N LEU A 170 -12.03 7.27 -21.90
CA LEU A 170 -11.48 8.46 -21.25
C LEU A 170 -12.59 9.41 -20.79
N LYS A 171 -13.62 9.68 -21.62
CA LYS A 171 -14.78 10.49 -21.22
C LYS A 171 -15.52 9.86 -20.03
N LEU A 172 -15.64 8.54 -19.97
CA LEU A 172 -16.22 7.82 -18.84
C LEU A 172 -15.34 7.91 -17.58
N GLN A 173 -14.04 7.67 -17.70
CA GLN A 173 -13.07 7.81 -16.60
C GLN A 173 -13.05 9.25 -16.05
N THR A 174 -12.93 10.25 -16.93
CA THR A 174 -13.03 11.67 -16.58
C THR A 174 -14.40 12.00 -16.02
N ALA A 175 -15.52 11.47 -16.54
CA ALA A 175 -16.84 11.70 -15.95
C ALA A 175 -16.97 11.08 -14.55
N MET A 176 -16.38 9.90 -14.29
CA MET A 176 -16.31 9.30 -12.95
C MET A 176 -15.51 10.19 -11.99
N VAL A 177 -14.41 10.82 -12.43
CA VAL A 177 -13.61 11.73 -11.60
C VAL A 177 -14.22 13.13 -11.48
N SER A 178 -14.87 13.67 -12.52
CA SER A 178 -15.58 14.96 -12.48
C SER A 178 -16.90 14.86 -11.70
N PHE A 179 -17.56 13.71 -11.70
CA PHE A 179 -18.63 13.37 -10.76
C PHE A 179 -18.15 13.48 -9.31
N LEU A 180 -16.86 13.24 -9.05
CA LEU A 180 -16.25 13.47 -7.74
C LEU A 180 -15.84 14.96 -7.53
N ASN A 181 -15.55 15.77 -8.57
CA ASN A 181 -14.77 17.04 -8.47
C ASN A 181 -15.27 18.35 -9.19
N SER A 182 -16.42 18.45 -9.89
CA SER A 182 -16.66 19.49 -10.94
C SER A 182 -16.99 20.97 -10.57
N THR A 183 -16.59 21.93 -11.44
CA THR A 183 -17.11 23.32 -11.66
C THR A 183 -16.98 23.75 -13.16
N ASN A 184 -17.56 24.89 -13.64
CA ASN A 184 -17.88 25.13 -15.09
C ASN A 184 -17.49 26.54 -15.70
N THR A 185 -17.06 26.62 -16.99
CA THR A 185 -16.94 27.86 -17.85
C THR A 185 -16.88 27.58 -19.39
N SER A 186 -16.84 28.62 -20.27
CA SER A 186 -17.10 28.57 -21.76
C SER A 186 -15.87 28.62 -22.72
N ALA A 187 -15.97 28.12 -23.97
CA ALA A 187 -14.88 28.01 -24.97
C ALA A 187 -14.74 29.14 -26.04
N ASP A 188 -13.65 29.11 -26.81
CA ASP A 188 -13.26 30.03 -27.90
C ASP A 188 -13.53 29.44 -29.32
N TYR A 189 -13.78 30.33 -30.29
CA TYR A 189 -14.15 30.05 -31.69
C TYR A 189 -13.32 30.84 -32.73
N SER A 190 -12.29 31.57 -32.29
CA SER A 190 -11.52 32.52 -33.10
C SER A 190 -11.00 31.96 -34.44
N LYS A 191 -10.41 30.76 -34.46
CA LYS A 191 -9.73 30.19 -35.64
C LYS A 191 -10.67 29.72 -36.76
N LEU A 192 -11.85 29.21 -36.42
CA LEU A 192 -12.77 28.59 -37.38
C LEU A 192 -13.39 29.62 -38.34
N ASN A 193 -13.69 30.81 -37.81
CA ASN A 193 -14.13 31.97 -38.59
C ASN A 193 -13.13 32.38 -39.69
N THR A 194 -11.82 32.22 -39.44
CA THR A 194 -10.76 32.54 -40.42
C THR A 194 -10.77 31.56 -41.60
N ALA A 195 -10.84 30.24 -41.35
CA ALA A 195 -10.82 29.23 -42.42
C ALA A 195 -12.05 29.32 -43.35
N ILE A 196 -13.22 29.67 -42.80
CA ILE A 196 -14.45 29.95 -43.58
C ILE A 196 -14.21 31.08 -44.60
N THR A 197 -13.38 32.08 -44.25
CA THR A 197 -13.04 33.19 -45.17
C THR A 197 -12.10 32.73 -46.30
N GLU A 198 -11.16 31.82 -46.02
CA GLU A 198 -10.19 31.30 -47.01
C GLU A 198 -10.87 30.45 -48.10
N ALA A 199 -11.73 29.51 -47.72
CA ALA A 199 -12.40 28.61 -48.66
C ALA A 199 -13.36 29.33 -49.63
N ASN A 200 -14.04 30.37 -49.17
CA ASN A 200 -14.90 31.22 -50.01
C ASN A 200 -14.11 31.96 -51.11
N LYS A 201 -12.82 32.25 -50.89
CA LYS A 201 -11.96 32.90 -51.88
C LYS A 201 -11.58 31.95 -53.02
N ALA A 202 -11.15 30.73 -52.71
CA ALA A 202 -10.66 29.78 -53.73
C ALA A 202 -11.71 29.47 -54.82
N LEU A 203 -13.00 29.38 -54.45
CA LEU A 203 -14.12 29.20 -55.38
C LEU A 203 -14.29 30.33 -56.41
N LYS A 204 -13.84 31.54 -56.07
CA LYS A 204 -13.93 32.73 -56.93
C LYS A 204 -12.82 32.76 -57.98
N ASP A 205 -11.63 32.30 -57.60
CA ASP A 205 -10.40 32.54 -58.36
C ASP A 205 -10.16 31.51 -59.49
N HIS A 206 -10.80 30.32 -59.47
CA HIS A 206 -10.66 29.27 -60.50
C HIS A 206 -11.99 28.87 -61.20
N PRO A 207 -12.70 29.80 -61.86
CA PRO A 207 -14.07 29.56 -62.37
C PRO A 207 -14.17 28.51 -63.48
N LYS A 208 -13.08 28.19 -64.18
CA LYS A 208 -13.03 27.27 -65.34
C LYS A 208 -12.87 25.78 -64.98
N LYS A 209 -12.71 25.42 -63.71
CA LYS A 209 -12.71 24.02 -63.26
C LYS A 209 -14.08 23.37 -63.51
N ALA A 210 -14.14 22.04 -63.57
CA ALA A 210 -15.42 21.31 -63.73
C ALA A 210 -16.37 21.57 -62.54
N GLU A 211 -17.67 21.68 -62.80
CA GLU A 211 -18.65 22.17 -61.80
C GLU A 211 -18.83 21.21 -60.61
N GLY A 212 -18.61 19.90 -60.82
CA GLY A 212 -18.59 18.91 -59.74
C GLY A 212 -17.56 19.25 -58.66
N VAL A 213 -16.37 19.71 -59.06
CA VAL A 213 -15.27 20.05 -58.13
C VAL A 213 -15.56 21.36 -57.39
N LYS A 214 -16.19 22.34 -58.06
CA LYS A 214 -16.70 23.58 -57.43
C LYS A 214 -17.77 23.28 -56.36
N ASN A 215 -18.67 22.34 -56.62
CA ASN A 215 -19.78 22.04 -55.70
C ASN A 215 -19.34 21.29 -54.43
N SER A 216 -18.25 20.53 -54.46
CA SER A 216 -17.69 19.88 -53.26
C SER A 216 -17.18 20.90 -52.24
N LEU A 217 -16.39 21.88 -52.67
CA LEU A 217 -15.83 22.92 -51.78
C LEU A 217 -16.92 23.84 -51.19
N ARG A 218 -18.01 24.11 -51.93
CA ARG A 218 -19.20 24.83 -51.40
C ARG A 218 -19.88 24.12 -50.22
N LYS A 219 -19.86 22.79 -50.16
CA LYS A 219 -20.51 22.04 -49.07
C LYS A 219 -19.73 22.12 -47.75
N ALA A 220 -18.40 22.06 -47.81
CA ALA A 220 -17.55 22.13 -46.62
C ALA A 220 -17.72 23.47 -45.86
N ILE A 221 -17.81 24.59 -46.60
CA ILE A 221 -18.02 25.94 -46.05
C ILE A 221 -19.29 26.02 -45.17
N LYS A 222 -20.37 25.32 -45.54
CA LYS A 222 -21.64 25.35 -44.79
C LYS A 222 -21.52 24.65 -43.44
N HIS A 223 -20.81 23.52 -43.39
CA HIS A 223 -20.73 22.70 -42.18
C HIS A 223 -19.96 23.42 -41.06
N ALA A 224 -18.88 24.11 -41.41
CA ALA A 224 -18.08 24.90 -40.48
C ALA A 224 -18.87 26.00 -39.74
N GLN A 225 -19.90 26.57 -40.37
CA GLN A 225 -20.78 27.55 -39.73
C GLN A 225 -21.68 26.90 -38.66
N GLU A 226 -22.20 25.70 -38.94
CA GLU A 226 -23.11 24.94 -38.06
C GLU A 226 -22.42 24.40 -36.78
N VAL A 227 -21.09 24.57 -36.66
CA VAL A 227 -20.31 24.24 -35.45
C VAL A 227 -20.21 25.44 -34.49
N ILE A 228 -20.22 26.67 -35.02
CA ILE A 228 -20.11 27.91 -34.24
C ILE A 228 -21.38 28.15 -33.41
N ASP A 229 -22.55 27.89 -33.99
CA ASP A 229 -23.87 28.18 -33.39
C ASP A 229 -24.20 27.35 -32.13
N LYS A 230 -23.33 26.42 -31.72
CA LYS A 230 -23.58 25.43 -30.64
C LYS A 230 -23.07 25.84 -29.24
N GLN A 231 -22.32 26.93 -29.12
CA GLN A 231 -21.90 27.56 -27.84
C GLN A 231 -21.36 26.59 -26.77
N TYR A 232 -20.32 25.86 -27.16
CA TYR A 232 -19.62 24.84 -26.38
C TYR A 232 -18.81 25.38 -25.18
N THR A 233 -18.48 24.51 -24.22
CA THR A 233 -17.75 24.85 -22.99
C THR A 233 -16.24 24.61 -23.09
N THR A 234 -15.43 25.08 -22.13
CA THR A 234 -13.96 24.82 -22.14
C THR A 234 -13.61 23.34 -22.19
N SER A 235 -14.48 22.47 -21.69
CA SER A 235 -14.35 21.01 -21.76
C SER A 235 -14.53 20.42 -23.16
N ASP A 236 -15.08 21.20 -24.11
CA ASP A 236 -15.47 20.77 -25.46
C ASP A 236 -14.58 21.37 -26.57
N GLN A 237 -13.63 22.25 -26.21
CA GLN A 237 -12.84 23.12 -27.11
C GLN A 237 -12.22 22.39 -28.33
N LEU A 238 -11.84 21.11 -28.16
CA LEU A 238 -11.25 20.27 -29.20
C LEU A 238 -12.15 20.13 -30.43
N LEU A 239 -13.48 20.11 -30.27
CA LEU A 239 -14.44 19.97 -31.38
C LEU A 239 -14.42 21.17 -32.34
N VAL A 240 -14.04 22.35 -31.85
CA VAL A 240 -14.00 23.58 -32.64
C VAL A 240 -12.74 23.66 -33.51
N ASP A 241 -11.62 23.13 -33.03
CA ASP A 241 -10.35 23.14 -33.76
C ASP A 241 -10.30 22.11 -34.90
N GLN A 242 -11.03 20.99 -34.82
CA GLN A 242 -11.00 19.94 -35.87
C GLN A 242 -11.59 20.39 -37.21
N GLU A 243 -12.68 21.17 -37.19
CA GLU A 243 -13.38 21.60 -38.40
C GLU A 243 -12.58 22.63 -39.23
N VAL A 244 -11.59 23.28 -38.61
CA VAL A 244 -10.61 24.16 -39.29
C VAL A 244 -9.81 23.39 -40.34
N THR A 245 -9.52 22.11 -40.08
CA THR A 245 -8.64 21.28 -40.93
C THR A 245 -9.37 20.73 -42.15
N HIS A 246 -10.57 20.17 -41.97
CA HIS A 246 -11.37 19.61 -43.07
C HIS A 246 -11.62 20.63 -44.20
N LEU A 247 -11.80 21.90 -43.83
CA LEU A 247 -12.09 22.97 -44.77
C LEU A 247 -10.88 23.35 -45.65
N LYS A 248 -9.64 23.01 -45.23
CA LYS A 248 -8.42 23.31 -46.00
C LYS A 248 -8.11 22.23 -47.05
N ASP A 249 -8.28 20.95 -46.72
CA ASP A 249 -8.08 19.84 -47.67
C ASP A 249 -9.03 19.91 -48.88
N ALA A 250 -10.24 20.44 -48.67
CA ALA A 250 -11.22 20.67 -49.73
C ALA A 250 -10.76 21.73 -50.75
N ILE A 251 -9.86 22.63 -50.38
CA ILE A 251 -9.31 23.67 -51.26
C ILE A 251 -8.24 23.07 -52.18
N GLN A 252 -7.32 22.24 -51.66
CA GLN A 252 -6.21 21.72 -52.47
C GLN A 252 -6.68 20.79 -53.59
N LYS A 253 -7.62 19.88 -53.29
CA LYS A 253 -8.18 18.90 -54.26
C LYS A 253 -8.93 19.53 -55.44
N PHE A 254 -9.13 20.85 -55.43
CA PHE A 254 -9.72 21.62 -56.51
C PHE A 254 -8.75 21.90 -57.68
N LEU A 255 -7.44 21.75 -57.47
CA LEU A 255 -6.42 22.40 -58.30
C LEU A 255 -5.77 21.53 -59.40
N ASP A 256 -5.84 20.21 -59.36
CA ASP A 256 -4.88 19.34 -60.08
C ASP A 256 -5.55 18.24 -60.96
N ALA A 257 -5.41 18.26 -62.31
CA ALA A 257 -5.95 17.19 -63.22
C ALA A 257 -5.47 17.20 -64.71
N GLY A 258 -4.99 16.04 -65.22
CA GLY A 258 -5.18 15.52 -66.61
C GLY A 258 -4.08 15.66 -67.70
N LYS A 259 -3.25 14.61 -67.95
CA LYS A 259 -2.35 14.36 -69.13
C LYS A 259 -1.89 12.89 -69.21
N GLU A 260 -1.13 12.47 -70.24
CA GLU A 260 -0.70 11.06 -70.48
C GLU A 260 0.83 10.78 -70.22
N ARG A 261 1.53 9.72 -70.75
CA ARG A 261 2.63 8.93 -70.05
C ARG A 261 3.94 8.44 -70.78
N ALA A 262 4.58 7.28 -70.44
CA ALA A 262 6.05 6.91 -70.42
C ALA A 262 6.68 5.68 -71.27
N ASN A 263 7.68 4.89 -70.73
CA ASN A 263 8.32 3.55 -71.11
C ASN A 263 8.93 2.81 -69.86
N THR A 264 9.03 1.45 -69.79
CA THR A 264 9.06 0.70 -68.49
C THR A 264 10.20 -0.25 -68.07
N ASP A 265 10.96 -0.91 -68.95
CA ASP A 265 11.75 -2.14 -68.65
C ASP A 265 12.54 -2.20 -67.31
N LYS A 266 13.19 -1.10 -66.90
CA LYS A 266 14.04 -1.06 -65.68
C LYS A 266 13.23 -1.24 -64.39
N LEU A 267 11.96 -0.84 -64.41
CA LEU A 267 11.06 -0.91 -63.26
C LEU A 267 10.65 -2.36 -62.95
N GLU A 268 10.41 -3.16 -64.00
CA GLU A 268 10.01 -4.58 -63.93
C GLU A 268 10.90 -5.41 -62.99
N ALA A 269 12.21 -5.21 -63.08
CA ALA A 269 13.19 -5.95 -62.31
C ALA A 269 13.15 -5.62 -60.81
N ILE A 270 12.97 -4.34 -60.45
CA ILE A 270 13.10 -3.87 -59.06
C ILE A 270 11.91 -4.33 -58.20
N ILE A 271 10.72 -4.38 -58.81
CA ILE A 271 9.49 -4.90 -58.18
C ILE A 271 9.67 -6.35 -57.72
N VAL A 272 10.38 -7.18 -58.51
CA VAL A 272 10.59 -8.61 -58.22
C VAL A 272 11.45 -8.79 -56.96
N ASP A 273 12.50 -8.00 -56.79
CA ASP A 273 13.37 -8.07 -55.61
C ASP A 273 12.63 -7.58 -54.35
N TYR A 274 11.98 -6.40 -54.42
CA TYR A 274 11.37 -5.75 -53.26
C TYR A 274 10.17 -6.48 -52.66
N ARG A 275 9.45 -7.30 -53.44
CA ARG A 275 8.38 -8.18 -52.93
C ARG A 275 8.85 -9.21 -51.88
N ASN A 276 10.16 -9.40 -51.69
CA ASN A 276 10.73 -10.31 -50.70
C ASN A 276 11.13 -9.63 -49.37
N ILE A 277 10.99 -8.30 -49.25
CA ILE A 277 11.30 -7.56 -48.03
C ILE A 277 10.21 -7.79 -46.96
N SER A 278 10.53 -7.56 -45.68
CA SER A 278 9.62 -7.79 -44.54
C SER A 278 9.40 -6.53 -43.72
N GLN A 279 8.24 -6.42 -43.06
CA GLN A 279 7.83 -5.22 -42.30
C GLN A 279 8.73 -4.87 -41.09
N TRP A 280 9.36 -5.87 -40.47
CA TRP A 280 10.13 -5.74 -39.22
C TRP A 280 9.33 -5.01 -38.11
N HIS A 281 9.86 -3.92 -37.55
CA HIS A 281 9.19 -3.08 -36.54
C HIS A 281 8.71 -1.73 -37.12
N LYS A 282 8.66 -1.59 -38.44
CA LYS A 282 8.23 -0.35 -39.11
C LYS A 282 6.71 -0.20 -39.07
N SER A 283 6.25 1.05 -39.01
CA SER A 283 4.81 1.34 -38.88
C SER A 283 3.99 0.85 -40.07
N ASP A 284 2.73 0.49 -39.82
CA ASP A 284 1.80 0.04 -40.86
C ASP A 284 1.68 1.08 -42.00
N GLN A 285 1.77 2.38 -41.69
CA GLN A 285 1.72 3.42 -42.71
C GLN A 285 3.00 3.48 -43.57
N ALA A 286 4.19 3.25 -42.99
CA ALA A 286 5.43 3.19 -43.76
C ALA A 286 5.48 1.92 -44.63
N TRP A 287 5.04 0.79 -44.06
CA TRP A 287 4.93 -0.49 -44.78
C TRP A 287 3.89 -0.43 -45.90
N LEU A 288 2.71 0.14 -45.64
CA LEU A 288 1.67 0.32 -46.66
C LEU A 288 2.11 1.27 -47.78
N VAL A 289 2.85 2.35 -47.47
CA VAL A 289 3.42 3.24 -48.50
C VAL A 289 4.45 2.50 -49.35
N PHE A 290 5.32 1.68 -48.75
CA PHE A 290 6.30 0.89 -49.49
C PHE A 290 5.64 -0.19 -50.38
N GLN A 291 4.68 -0.93 -49.84
CA GLN A 291 3.88 -1.91 -50.60
C GLN A 291 3.05 -1.23 -51.70
N GLN A 292 2.50 -0.04 -51.44
CA GLN A 292 1.84 0.76 -52.47
C GLN A 292 2.82 1.22 -53.56
N ALA A 293 4.06 1.58 -53.24
CA ALA A 293 5.07 1.92 -54.26
C ALA A 293 5.45 0.70 -55.12
N ILE A 294 5.63 -0.48 -54.51
CA ILE A 294 5.92 -1.74 -55.25
C ILE A 294 4.80 -2.09 -56.23
N GLU A 295 3.54 -1.99 -55.81
CA GLU A 295 2.41 -2.40 -56.64
C GLU A 295 1.94 -1.27 -57.57
N HIS A 296 2.15 -0.01 -57.22
CA HIS A 296 2.04 1.12 -58.16
C HIS A 296 3.06 0.95 -59.28
N ALA A 297 4.32 0.64 -58.95
CA ALA A 297 5.35 0.30 -59.92
C ALA A 297 4.98 -0.92 -60.79
N GLN A 298 4.40 -1.99 -60.22
CA GLN A 298 3.88 -3.13 -61.00
C GLN A 298 2.81 -2.69 -61.98
N GLY A 299 1.81 -1.93 -61.53
CA GLY A 299 0.85 -1.38 -62.48
C GLY A 299 1.57 -0.55 -63.53
N VAL A 300 2.54 0.27 -63.12
CA VAL A 300 3.23 1.23 -63.98
C VAL A 300 4.04 0.51 -65.07
N VAL A 301 4.33 -0.78 -64.88
CA VAL A 301 4.76 -1.69 -65.94
C VAL A 301 3.58 -2.11 -66.84
N ASP A 302 2.51 -2.63 -66.24
CA ASP A 302 1.48 -3.44 -66.91
C ASP A 302 0.66 -2.72 -68.03
N GLY A 303 0.55 -1.39 -68.03
CA GLY A 303 -0.45 -0.71 -68.87
C GLY A 303 -0.12 -0.40 -70.36
N GLN A 304 1.14 -0.34 -70.80
CA GLN A 304 1.65 0.20 -72.11
C GLN A 304 1.63 1.75 -72.33
N PRO A 305 2.75 2.50 -72.17
CA PRO A 305 2.72 3.95 -71.87
C PRO A 305 3.02 4.96 -72.99
N THR A 306 2.54 6.22 -72.86
CA THR A 306 2.36 7.19 -73.98
C THR A 306 3.48 8.23 -74.26
N LEU A 307 4.76 7.90 -74.06
CA LEU A 307 5.96 8.72 -74.38
C LEU A 307 6.21 10.10 -73.69
N ASP A 308 5.25 11.04 -73.55
CA ASP A 308 5.49 12.41 -73.01
C ASP A 308 5.90 12.51 -71.53
N LYS A 309 5.85 11.39 -70.82
CA LYS A 309 6.35 11.17 -69.47
C LYS A 309 7.33 10.01 -69.40
N GLN A 310 8.18 9.80 -70.41
CA GLN A 310 9.35 8.91 -70.28
C GLN A 310 10.01 9.07 -68.89
N GLN A 311 10.21 10.34 -68.52
CA GLN A 311 10.70 10.76 -67.20
C GLN A 311 9.87 10.30 -65.99
N VAL A 312 8.55 10.06 -66.07
CA VAL A 312 7.76 9.56 -64.93
C VAL A 312 8.08 8.10 -64.62
N VAL A 313 8.49 7.28 -65.60
CA VAL A 313 8.86 5.89 -65.30
C VAL A 313 10.35 5.73 -65.04
N ASP A 314 11.18 6.59 -65.63
CA ASP A 314 12.54 6.79 -65.12
C ASP A 314 12.51 7.30 -63.66
N GLN A 315 11.55 8.17 -63.30
CA GLN A 315 11.30 8.64 -61.94
C GLN A 315 10.63 7.58 -61.06
N GLU A 316 9.69 6.76 -61.54
CA GLU A 316 9.08 5.67 -60.74
C GLU A 316 10.15 4.69 -60.26
N VAL A 317 11.20 4.47 -61.08
CA VAL A 317 12.38 3.71 -60.67
C VAL A 317 13.16 4.39 -59.55
N GLU A 318 13.33 5.71 -59.58
CA GLU A 318 13.93 6.46 -58.47
C GLU A 318 13.02 6.50 -57.24
N ASP A 319 11.70 6.59 -57.43
CA ASP A 319 10.70 6.75 -56.38
C ASP A 319 10.44 5.42 -55.65
N ILE A 320 10.45 4.27 -56.32
CA ILE A 320 10.40 2.95 -55.66
C ILE A 320 11.70 2.68 -54.89
N GLN A 321 12.87 3.04 -55.45
CA GLN A 321 14.16 2.92 -54.76
C GLN A 321 14.25 3.87 -53.56
N LYS A 322 13.69 5.07 -53.69
CA LYS A 322 13.52 6.02 -52.60
C LYS A 322 12.51 5.51 -51.57
N ALA A 323 11.43 4.84 -51.96
CA ALA A 323 10.46 4.24 -51.05
C ALA A 323 11.07 3.08 -50.24
N GLU A 324 11.95 2.26 -50.83
CA GLU A 324 12.75 1.28 -50.09
C GLU A 324 13.63 2.00 -49.05
N SER A 325 14.40 3.01 -49.49
CA SER A 325 15.30 3.75 -48.60
C SER A 325 14.56 4.47 -47.47
N ASP A 326 13.45 5.15 -47.76
CA ASP A 326 12.58 5.81 -46.78
C ASP A 326 11.94 4.79 -45.83
N PHE A 327 11.58 3.59 -46.31
CA PHE A 327 11.04 2.51 -45.48
C PHE A 327 12.09 1.93 -44.53
N ILE A 328 13.27 1.54 -45.03
CA ILE A 328 14.37 0.98 -44.23
C ILE A 328 14.82 2.00 -43.17
N ASN A 329 14.97 3.27 -43.55
CA ASN A 329 15.39 4.37 -42.67
C ASN A 329 14.25 4.98 -41.85
N SER A 330 12.98 4.57 -42.05
CA SER A 330 11.87 5.01 -41.19
C SER A 330 12.11 4.59 -39.74
N GLN A 331 11.62 5.39 -38.77
CA GLN A 331 11.70 4.96 -37.38
C GLN A 331 10.72 3.82 -37.12
N ASP A 332 11.14 2.90 -36.25
CA ASP A 332 10.28 1.84 -35.75
C ASP A 332 9.05 2.46 -35.06
N GLN A 333 7.90 1.79 -35.19
CA GLN A 333 6.68 2.19 -34.48
C GLN A 333 6.94 2.11 -32.97
N LYS A 334 6.40 3.06 -32.21
CA LYS A 334 6.52 3.13 -30.75
C LYS A 334 5.12 3.11 -30.15
N ALA A 335 4.98 2.47 -28.99
CA ALA A 335 3.70 2.42 -28.29
C ALA A 335 3.19 3.83 -27.91
N ASP A 336 1.88 4.04 -28.01
CA ASP A 336 1.23 5.28 -27.62
C ASP A 336 1.06 5.37 -26.09
N LEU A 337 1.69 6.38 -25.51
CA LEU A 337 1.66 6.67 -24.08
C LEU A 337 0.50 7.60 -23.68
N GLN A 338 -0.36 8.05 -24.61
CA GLN A 338 -1.38 9.08 -24.33
C GLN A 338 -2.38 8.65 -23.24
N TRP A 339 -2.82 7.39 -23.24
CA TRP A 339 -3.74 6.89 -22.19
C TRP A 339 -3.04 6.80 -20.81
N LEU A 340 -1.82 6.23 -20.77
CA LEU A 340 -1.02 6.15 -19.55
C LEU A 340 -0.73 7.53 -18.94
N ASN A 341 -0.32 8.50 -19.75
CA ASN A 341 -0.11 9.89 -19.33
C ASN A 341 -1.41 10.54 -18.79
N SER A 342 -2.55 10.25 -19.43
CA SER A 342 -3.86 10.74 -18.96
C SER A 342 -4.21 10.18 -17.58
N ASN A 343 -3.94 8.88 -17.34
CA ASN A 343 -4.15 8.25 -16.03
C ASN A 343 -3.21 8.81 -14.95
N ILE A 344 -1.93 9.07 -15.28
CA ILE A 344 -0.97 9.71 -14.36
C ILE A 344 -1.43 11.13 -13.98
N ALA A 345 -1.78 11.95 -14.97
CA ALA A 345 -2.24 13.33 -14.74
C ALA A 345 -3.51 13.36 -13.89
N MET A 346 -4.48 12.49 -14.18
CA MET A 346 -5.70 12.31 -13.39
C MET A 346 -5.41 11.88 -11.96
N ALA A 347 -4.58 10.85 -11.75
CA ALA A 347 -4.21 10.36 -10.42
C ALA A 347 -3.50 11.43 -9.58
N ARG A 348 -2.61 12.24 -10.18
CA ARG A 348 -1.90 13.35 -9.51
C ARG A 348 -2.82 14.49 -9.04
N THR A 349 -4.07 14.57 -9.48
CA THR A 349 -5.05 15.54 -8.92
C THR A 349 -5.60 15.14 -7.55
N ILE A 350 -5.50 13.86 -7.17
CA ILE A 350 -6.10 13.31 -5.96
C ILE A 350 -5.25 13.66 -4.74
N LYS A 351 -5.85 14.39 -3.79
CA LYS A 351 -5.23 14.78 -2.52
C LYS A 351 -5.56 13.78 -1.42
N ILE A 352 -4.78 13.82 -0.34
CA ILE A 352 -5.01 13.01 0.87
C ILE A 352 -6.41 13.28 1.41
N MET A 353 -7.17 12.20 1.59
CA MET A 353 -8.48 12.16 2.24
C MET A 353 -8.35 11.40 3.58
N ASN A 354 -9.43 11.26 4.35
CA ASN A 354 -9.47 10.45 5.58
C ASN A 354 -9.36 8.92 5.36
N LYS A 355 -8.70 8.47 4.29
CA LYS A 355 -8.46 7.06 3.91
C LYS A 355 -7.20 6.52 4.60
N LYS A 356 -7.13 5.20 4.80
CA LYS A 356 -5.95 4.55 5.40
C LYS A 356 -4.64 4.89 4.69
N GLN A 357 -3.58 5.10 5.48
CA GLN A 357 -2.23 5.33 4.98
C GLN A 357 -1.71 4.20 4.08
N SER A 358 -1.98 2.94 4.42
CA SER A 358 -1.60 1.76 3.60
C SER A 358 -2.11 1.87 2.17
N ASP A 359 -3.33 2.35 2.01
CA ASP A 359 -4.04 2.35 0.74
C ASP A 359 -3.59 3.56 -0.11
N TRP A 360 -3.18 4.66 0.56
CA TRP A 360 -2.48 5.79 -0.05
C TRP A 360 -1.08 5.42 -0.53
N ASP A 361 -0.31 4.67 0.26
CA ASP A 361 1.07 4.29 -0.07
C ASP A 361 1.11 3.35 -1.29
N VAL A 362 0.16 2.41 -1.39
CA VAL A 362 -0.05 1.56 -2.58
C VAL A 362 -0.41 2.41 -3.81
N PHE A 363 -1.33 3.37 -3.65
CA PHE A 363 -1.73 4.28 -4.72
C PHE A 363 -0.57 5.17 -5.23
N GLN A 364 0.22 5.78 -4.33
CA GLN A 364 1.40 6.56 -4.72
C GLN A 364 2.47 5.69 -5.39
N SER A 365 2.66 4.45 -4.93
CA SER A 365 3.58 3.49 -5.55
C SER A 365 3.18 3.17 -7.00
N ALA A 366 1.88 3.03 -7.29
CA ALA A 366 1.39 2.82 -8.65
C ALA A 366 1.65 4.04 -9.56
N ILE A 367 1.46 5.28 -9.06
CA ILE A 367 1.79 6.48 -9.83
C ILE A 367 3.29 6.54 -10.15
N VAL A 368 4.16 6.24 -9.19
CA VAL A 368 5.63 6.25 -9.40
C VAL A 368 6.07 5.16 -10.39
N LYS A 369 5.45 3.97 -10.37
CA LYS A 369 5.67 2.90 -11.36
C LYS A 369 5.34 3.38 -12.78
N ALA A 370 4.14 3.94 -12.97
CA ALA A 370 3.69 4.49 -14.24
C ALA A 370 4.55 5.66 -14.74
N GLU A 371 4.89 6.62 -13.88
CA GLU A 371 5.80 7.73 -14.22
C GLU A 371 7.20 7.27 -14.63
N ASN A 372 7.69 6.16 -14.06
CA ASN A 372 9.00 5.62 -14.44
C ASN A 372 8.96 4.83 -15.74
N TYR A 373 7.82 4.22 -16.10
CA TYR A 373 7.59 3.64 -17.43
C TYR A 373 7.58 4.75 -18.50
N VAL A 374 6.85 5.84 -18.28
CA VAL A 374 6.81 6.99 -19.22
C VAL A 374 8.19 7.66 -19.42
N LYS A 375 9.05 7.67 -18.39
CA LYS A 375 10.43 8.18 -18.50
C LYS A 375 11.37 7.27 -19.30
N ASN A 376 11.06 5.98 -19.42
CA ASN A 376 11.90 4.97 -20.06
C ASN A 376 11.05 4.09 -21.01
N PRO A 377 10.38 4.69 -22.01
CA PRO A 377 9.42 3.98 -22.84
C PRO A 377 10.13 2.99 -23.78
N PRO A 378 9.43 1.94 -24.25
CA PRO A 378 9.97 0.99 -25.20
C PRO A 378 10.34 1.68 -26.52
N THR A 379 11.46 1.26 -27.12
CA THR A 379 11.98 1.83 -28.39
C THR A 379 11.27 1.31 -29.63
N ILE A 380 10.44 0.28 -29.47
CA ILE A 380 9.60 -0.38 -30.48
C ILE A 380 8.17 -0.55 -29.94
N ASP A 381 7.22 -0.94 -30.78
CA ASP A 381 5.83 -1.10 -30.37
C ASP A 381 5.65 -2.27 -29.38
N LYS A 382 4.93 -1.97 -28.30
CA LYS A 382 4.61 -2.82 -27.15
C LYS A 382 3.32 -2.33 -26.49
N GLN A 383 2.30 -1.93 -27.26
CA GLN A 383 1.08 -1.32 -26.72
C GLN A 383 0.46 -2.09 -25.54
N ASP A 384 0.43 -3.43 -25.60
CA ASP A 384 -0.07 -4.29 -24.51
C ASP A 384 0.61 -4.03 -23.14
N GLU A 385 1.89 -3.66 -23.12
CA GLU A 385 2.60 -3.32 -21.87
C GLU A 385 2.20 -1.95 -21.33
N VAL A 386 1.98 -0.98 -22.23
CA VAL A 386 1.56 0.39 -21.87
C VAL A 386 0.11 0.40 -21.37
N ASP A 387 -0.78 -0.30 -22.08
CA ASP A 387 -2.18 -0.44 -21.71
C ASP A 387 -2.33 -1.18 -20.38
N LYS A 388 -1.48 -2.19 -20.13
CA LYS A 388 -1.42 -2.84 -18.81
C LYS A 388 -0.96 -1.87 -17.71
N GLU A 389 0.07 -1.06 -17.94
CA GLU A 389 0.53 -0.08 -16.94
C GLU A 389 -0.56 0.98 -16.67
N ALA A 390 -1.31 1.38 -17.69
CA ALA A 390 -2.43 2.31 -17.58
C ALA A 390 -3.58 1.74 -16.76
N GLU A 391 -3.94 0.46 -16.94
CA GLU A 391 -4.98 -0.22 -16.14
C GLU A 391 -4.51 -0.53 -14.71
N ASP A 392 -3.26 -0.98 -14.50
CA ASP A 392 -2.68 -1.20 -13.17
C ASP A 392 -2.78 0.08 -12.30
N LEU A 393 -2.43 1.24 -12.89
CA LEU A 393 -2.57 2.55 -12.25
C LEU A 393 -4.04 2.93 -11.99
N TRP A 394 -4.94 2.69 -12.94
CA TRP A 394 -6.37 2.95 -12.72
C TRP A 394 -6.91 2.11 -11.56
N GLN A 395 -6.59 0.83 -11.50
CA GLN A 395 -7.11 -0.07 -10.45
C GLN A 395 -6.62 0.36 -9.05
N ALA A 396 -5.35 0.74 -8.91
CA ALA A 396 -4.86 1.33 -7.66
C ALA A 396 -5.60 2.63 -7.28
N THR A 397 -5.87 3.49 -8.27
CA THR A 397 -6.64 4.73 -8.09
C THR A 397 -8.07 4.44 -7.62
N TYR A 398 -8.78 3.53 -8.27
CA TYR A 398 -10.16 3.15 -7.96
C TYR A 398 -10.26 2.48 -6.58
N GLN A 399 -9.32 1.60 -6.22
CA GLN A 399 -9.25 0.98 -4.90
C GLN A 399 -9.06 2.02 -3.79
N PHE A 400 -8.10 2.93 -3.93
CA PHE A 400 -7.86 3.99 -2.92
C PHE A 400 -9.09 4.90 -2.71
N LEU A 401 -9.76 5.32 -3.78
CA LEU A 401 -10.96 6.16 -3.66
C LEU A 401 -12.12 5.43 -2.95
N ASN A 402 -12.28 4.12 -3.19
CA ASN A 402 -13.28 3.26 -2.54
C ASN A 402 -12.89 2.80 -1.11
N ALA A 403 -11.66 3.02 -0.65
CA ALA A 403 -11.16 2.49 0.61
C ALA A 403 -11.95 2.97 1.84
N VAL A 404 -11.85 2.25 2.97
CA VAL A 404 -12.53 2.62 4.21
C VAL A 404 -11.80 3.79 4.87
N ASN A 405 -12.54 4.71 5.49
CA ASN A 405 -11.95 5.81 6.24
C ASN A 405 -11.33 5.33 7.56
N HIS A 406 -10.37 6.09 8.12
CA HIS A 406 -9.84 5.86 9.47
C HIS A 406 -10.94 5.85 10.54
N LYS A 407 -10.72 5.09 11.61
CA LYS A 407 -11.53 5.14 12.84
C LYS A 407 -11.00 6.21 13.78
N ASP A 408 -11.89 6.73 14.63
CA ASP A 408 -11.52 7.58 15.77
C ASP A 408 -11.24 6.68 16.98
N ILE A 409 -10.08 6.78 17.64
CA ILE A 409 -9.79 5.94 18.82
C ILE A 409 -10.80 6.16 19.95
N SER A 410 -11.35 7.37 20.08
CA SER A 410 -12.38 7.68 21.08
C SER A 410 -13.72 6.98 20.85
N SER A 411 -13.95 6.44 19.64
CA SER A 411 -15.11 5.59 19.33
C SER A 411 -14.98 4.15 19.87
N THR A 412 -13.77 3.74 20.25
CA THR A 412 -13.48 2.42 20.86
C THR A 412 -13.17 2.54 22.35
N ILE A 413 -12.43 3.57 22.76
CA ILE A 413 -12.10 3.86 24.16
C ILE A 413 -12.50 5.30 24.48
N PHE A 414 -13.65 5.47 25.13
CA PHE A 414 -14.19 6.80 25.45
C PHE A 414 -13.28 7.57 26.42
N TRP A 415 -13.36 8.90 26.37
CA TRP A 415 -12.54 9.81 27.16
C TRP A 415 -12.64 9.57 28.68
N LYS A 416 -11.49 9.52 29.35
CA LYS A 416 -11.30 9.19 30.78
C LYS A 416 -11.87 7.84 31.23
N THR A 417 -12.04 6.87 30.33
CA THR A 417 -12.47 5.52 30.72
C THR A 417 -11.45 4.87 31.65
N SER A 418 -11.89 4.44 32.84
CA SER A 418 -11.02 3.75 33.80
C SER A 418 -10.65 2.35 33.32
N ILE A 419 -9.37 1.99 33.45
CA ILE A 419 -8.85 0.62 33.25
C ILE A 419 -8.66 -0.14 34.58
N GLY A 420 -9.14 0.42 35.69
CA GLY A 420 -9.14 -0.19 37.02
C GLY A 420 -7.83 -0.01 37.81
N ALA A 421 -7.65 -0.82 38.85
CA ALA A 421 -6.45 -0.79 39.69
C ALA A 421 -5.25 -1.48 39.03
N LEU A 422 -4.07 -0.87 39.14
CA LEU A 422 -2.80 -1.38 38.62
C LEU A 422 -1.78 -1.60 39.75
N SER A 423 -0.91 -2.59 39.58
CA SER A 423 0.18 -2.87 40.52
C SER A 423 1.28 -1.82 40.51
N ASP A 424 1.48 -1.12 39.39
CA ASP A 424 2.33 0.07 39.26
C ASP A 424 1.90 0.89 38.03
N ASN A 425 2.50 2.07 37.87
CA ASN A 425 2.27 2.99 36.76
C ASN A 425 3.21 2.76 35.55
N LYS A 426 3.88 1.60 35.46
CA LYS A 426 4.84 1.36 34.37
C LYS A 426 4.11 1.12 33.04
N PRO A 427 4.66 1.57 31.89
CA PRO A 427 4.03 1.36 30.57
C PRO A 427 3.67 -0.10 30.29
N ALA A 428 4.51 -1.07 30.68
CA ALA A 428 4.22 -2.50 30.51
C ALA A 428 2.97 -2.99 31.26
N THR A 429 2.71 -2.45 32.46
CA THR A 429 1.53 -2.77 33.29
C THR A 429 0.26 -2.15 32.70
N ILE A 430 0.36 -0.88 32.25
CA ILE A 430 -0.72 -0.15 31.59
C ILE A 430 -1.07 -0.82 30.25
N LYS A 431 -0.07 -1.13 29.41
CA LYS A 431 -0.19 -1.91 28.16
C LYS A 431 -0.92 -3.22 28.41
N LYS A 432 -0.44 -4.04 29.36
CA LYS A 432 -1.04 -5.35 29.65
C LYS A 432 -2.52 -5.20 29.99
N ARG A 433 -2.90 -4.26 30.86
CA ARG A 433 -4.31 -4.05 31.22
C ARG A 433 -5.16 -3.55 30.04
N LEU A 434 -4.62 -2.67 29.19
CA LEU A 434 -5.32 -2.21 27.99
C LEU A 434 -5.58 -3.38 27.02
N GLU A 435 -4.59 -4.24 26.81
CA GLU A 435 -4.67 -5.41 25.94
C GLU A 435 -5.47 -6.58 26.54
N GLU A 436 -5.72 -6.58 27.85
CA GLU A 436 -6.67 -7.47 28.53
C GLU A 436 -8.12 -6.97 28.39
N LYS A 437 -8.33 -5.64 28.36
CA LYS A 437 -9.67 -5.01 28.35
C LYS A 437 -10.21 -4.70 26.95
N TYR A 438 -9.32 -4.50 25.97
CA TYR A 438 -9.67 -4.11 24.60
C TYR A 438 -8.91 -4.97 23.57
N THR A 439 -9.47 -5.10 22.37
CA THR A 439 -8.85 -5.84 21.25
C THR A 439 -7.72 -5.08 20.54
N LEU A 440 -7.42 -3.86 20.99
CA LEU A 440 -6.35 -3.01 20.45
C LEU A 440 -4.97 -3.45 20.97
N LYS A 441 -3.91 -3.18 20.20
CA LYS A 441 -2.51 -3.46 20.56
C LYS A 441 -1.63 -2.22 20.48
N GLU A 442 -0.80 -2.01 21.51
CA GLU A 442 0.17 -0.91 21.51
C GLU A 442 1.26 -1.14 20.46
N GLY A 443 1.63 -0.08 19.72
CA GLY A 443 2.56 -0.12 18.59
C GLY A 443 1.91 -0.54 17.27
N LYS A 444 0.63 -0.93 17.29
CA LYS A 444 -0.17 -1.27 16.10
C LYS A 444 -1.40 -0.38 15.95
N ASP A 445 -2.19 -0.24 17.01
CA ASP A 445 -3.48 0.48 16.99
C ASP A 445 -3.40 1.80 17.79
N TYR A 446 -2.51 1.88 18.78
CA TYR A 446 -2.22 3.10 19.55
C TYR A 446 -0.79 3.12 20.10
N ASN A 447 -0.33 4.30 20.55
CA ASN A 447 0.87 4.47 21.40
C ASN A 447 0.45 5.02 22.78
N ILE A 448 1.15 4.62 23.84
CA ILE A 448 0.93 5.10 25.22
C ILE A 448 1.79 6.35 25.47
N GLY A 449 1.15 7.44 25.91
CA GLY A 449 1.81 8.66 26.39
C GLY A 449 2.22 8.60 27.86
N GLU A 450 2.80 9.69 28.36
CA GLU A 450 3.23 9.80 29.76
C GLU A 450 2.07 9.76 30.75
N VAL A 451 2.35 9.29 31.97
CA VAL A 451 1.39 9.28 33.09
C VAL A 451 1.23 10.68 33.65
N LYS A 452 0.00 11.19 33.69
CA LYS A 452 -0.37 12.52 34.21
C LYS A 452 -1.57 12.41 35.14
N ASP A 453 -1.82 13.43 35.94
CA ASP A 453 -3.13 13.59 36.61
C ASP A 453 -4.18 14.09 35.60
N TYR A 454 -5.40 13.56 35.73
CA TYR A 454 -6.57 13.97 34.95
C TYR A 454 -7.76 14.26 35.87
N ASN A 455 -7.59 15.22 36.79
CA ASN A 455 -8.53 15.67 37.82
C ASN A 455 -8.64 14.67 38.99
N GLY A 456 -7.55 14.44 39.72
CA GLY A 456 -7.54 13.54 40.89
C GLY A 456 -7.49 12.05 40.52
N ARG A 457 -6.90 11.73 39.36
CA ARG A 457 -6.73 10.38 38.84
C ARG A 457 -5.53 10.32 37.91
N PHE A 458 -4.61 9.40 38.17
CA PHE A 458 -3.62 8.98 37.19
C PHE A 458 -4.27 8.52 35.88
N GLY A 459 -3.63 8.84 34.76
CA GLY A 459 -4.03 8.37 33.44
C GLY A 459 -2.95 8.55 32.40
N VAL A 460 -3.21 8.08 31.18
CA VAL A 460 -2.35 8.25 30.01
C VAL A 460 -3.16 8.64 28.78
N GLU A 461 -2.53 9.42 27.90
CA GLU A 461 -3.00 9.63 26.54
C GLU A 461 -2.74 8.37 25.70
N LEU A 462 -3.75 7.92 24.96
CA LEU A 462 -3.63 6.88 23.93
C LEU A 462 -3.76 7.55 22.56
N ILE A 463 -2.63 7.66 21.86
CA ILE A 463 -2.56 8.29 20.54
C ILE A 463 -2.84 7.21 19.49
N GLY A 464 -3.96 7.32 18.77
CA GLY A 464 -4.34 6.39 17.71
C GLY A 464 -3.37 6.43 16.53
N ILE A 465 -3.02 5.25 16.00
CA ILE A 465 -2.14 5.07 14.84
C ILE A 465 -2.72 4.05 13.86
N ASN A 466 -2.18 4.03 12.64
CA ASN A 466 -2.58 3.15 11.55
C ASN A 466 -4.10 3.22 11.25
N ASP A 467 -4.89 2.22 11.67
CA ASP A 467 -6.35 2.21 11.46
C ASP A 467 -7.09 3.26 12.30
N TYR A 468 -6.45 3.80 13.34
CA TYR A 468 -7.04 4.76 14.29
C TYR A 468 -6.41 6.15 14.20
N THR A 469 -7.19 7.16 14.59
CA THR A 469 -6.83 8.58 14.59
C THR A 469 -7.28 9.26 15.89
N LYS A 470 -6.77 10.47 16.12
CA LYS A 470 -6.91 11.29 17.34
C LYS A 470 -6.30 10.63 18.59
N THR A 471 -6.45 11.32 19.71
CA THR A 471 -6.01 10.88 21.05
C THR A 471 -7.23 10.74 21.95
N THR A 472 -7.24 9.71 22.79
CA THR A 472 -8.18 9.57 23.93
C THR A 472 -7.37 9.46 25.22
N VAL A 473 -8.02 9.51 26.38
CA VAL A 473 -7.37 9.32 27.70
C VAL A 473 -8.02 8.17 28.42
N VAL A 474 -7.20 7.32 29.04
CA VAL A 474 -7.64 6.32 30.02
C VAL A 474 -7.12 6.68 31.40
N THR A 475 -7.90 6.36 32.43
CA THR A 475 -7.55 6.60 33.84
C THR A 475 -7.33 5.29 34.59
N PHE A 476 -6.60 5.32 35.70
CA PHE A 476 -6.40 4.18 36.58
C PHE A 476 -6.14 4.63 38.02
N VAL A 477 -6.18 3.67 38.94
CA VAL A 477 -5.70 3.83 40.32
C VAL A 477 -4.56 2.85 40.58
N LEU A 478 -3.74 3.13 41.58
CA LEU A 478 -2.67 2.23 42.04
C LEU A 478 -3.10 1.47 43.28
N GLU A 479 -2.51 0.30 43.54
CA GLU A 479 -2.66 -0.35 44.86
C GLU A 479 -1.99 0.54 45.94
N ILE A 480 -2.67 0.79 47.07
CA ILE A 480 -2.18 1.68 48.15
C ILE A 480 -0.81 1.27 48.72
N LYS A 481 -0.46 -0.01 48.61
CA LYS A 481 0.88 -0.55 48.95
C LYS A 481 2.03 0.15 48.20
N ASN A 482 1.75 0.83 47.09
CA ASN A 482 2.78 1.55 46.34
C ASN A 482 3.33 2.79 47.10
N ILE A 483 2.62 3.26 48.13
CA ILE A 483 3.06 4.28 49.09
C ILE A 483 3.21 3.72 50.52
N GLU A 484 3.26 2.39 50.69
CA GLU A 484 3.42 1.68 51.99
C GLU A 484 4.57 2.24 52.81
N TYR A 485 5.70 2.51 52.14
CA TYR A 485 6.92 2.97 52.76
C TYR A 485 6.90 4.47 53.07
N ASP A 486 6.33 5.31 52.19
CA ASP A 486 6.17 6.74 52.46
C ASP A 486 5.22 7.00 53.64
N LEU A 487 4.18 6.17 53.77
CA LEU A 487 3.29 6.14 54.93
C LEU A 487 4.01 5.62 56.18
N PHE A 488 4.82 4.56 56.07
CA PHE A 488 5.63 4.03 57.18
C PHE A 488 6.63 5.05 57.73
N ASP A 489 7.41 5.70 56.85
CA ASP A 489 8.41 6.71 57.21
C ASP A 489 7.75 7.98 57.76
N LEU A 490 6.61 8.41 57.20
CA LEU A 490 5.83 9.51 57.76
C LEU A 490 5.35 9.19 59.17
N VAL A 491 4.71 8.04 59.38
CA VAL A 491 4.21 7.60 60.68
C VAL A 491 5.35 7.52 61.70
N ASN A 492 6.52 7.03 61.31
CA ASN A 492 7.68 6.88 62.19
C ASN A 492 8.61 8.10 62.21
N SER A 493 8.29 9.21 61.54
CA SER A 493 9.05 10.47 61.64
C SER A 493 8.87 11.18 62.98
N LYS A 494 7.67 11.07 63.59
CA LYS A 494 7.35 11.65 64.91
C LYS A 494 7.81 10.69 66.02
N GLN A 495 9.09 10.80 66.42
CA GLN A 495 9.71 9.90 67.41
C GLN A 495 9.47 10.31 68.89
N ASN A 496 9.06 11.55 69.16
CA ASN A 496 8.94 12.08 70.53
C ASN A 496 7.53 11.97 71.14
N GLN A 497 6.51 11.67 70.34
CA GLN A 497 5.10 11.66 70.75
C GLN A 497 4.27 10.80 69.78
N LEU A 498 3.30 10.05 70.28
CA LEU A 498 2.36 9.32 69.42
C LEU A 498 1.50 10.29 68.59
N TRP A 499 1.14 9.89 67.37
CA TRP A 499 0.14 10.57 66.55
C TRP A 499 -1.27 10.38 67.13
N THR A 500 -2.17 11.32 66.88
CA THR A 500 -3.62 11.05 66.77
C THR A 500 -3.97 10.70 65.32
N ALA A 501 -5.16 10.14 65.09
CA ALA A 501 -5.63 9.89 63.73
C ALA A 501 -5.73 11.18 62.90
N ASP A 502 -6.23 12.26 63.50
CA ASP A 502 -6.43 13.56 62.83
C ASP A 502 -5.10 14.29 62.52
N GLU A 503 -4.13 14.22 63.44
CA GLU A 503 -2.79 14.76 63.20
C GLU A 503 -2.11 14.01 62.03
N LEU A 504 -2.25 12.68 61.98
CA LEU A 504 -1.66 11.86 60.92
C LEU A 504 -2.37 12.05 59.57
N GLN A 505 -3.70 12.22 59.58
CA GLN A 505 -4.48 12.58 58.39
C GLN A 505 -3.93 13.87 57.77
N THR A 506 -3.84 14.93 58.58
CA THR A 506 -3.29 16.24 58.17
C THR A 506 -1.83 16.11 57.67
N ALA A 507 -1.04 15.23 58.27
CA ALA A 507 0.36 15.01 57.88
C ALA A 507 0.51 14.24 56.54
N ILE A 508 -0.40 13.33 56.21
CA ILE A 508 -0.46 12.61 54.93
C ILE A 508 -0.84 13.58 53.80
N GLU A 509 -1.84 14.42 54.05
CA GLU A 509 -2.30 15.46 53.11
C GLU A 509 -1.21 16.51 52.88
N GLY A 510 -0.56 17.00 53.95
CA GLY A 510 0.59 17.90 53.88
C GLY A 510 1.84 17.31 53.20
N LYS A 511 1.90 15.98 53.01
CA LYS A 511 2.93 15.31 52.20
C LYS A 511 2.58 15.18 50.72
N ASN A 512 1.34 15.48 50.31
CA ASN A 512 0.82 15.29 48.95
C ASN A 512 0.95 13.84 48.43
N LEU A 513 0.75 12.84 49.29
CA LEU A 513 0.80 11.42 48.88
C LEU A 513 -0.40 11.01 48.01
N ASP A 514 -1.54 11.65 48.23
CA ASP A 514 -2.76 11.63 47.41
C ASP A 514 -3.47 12.99 47.56
N ILE A 515 -4.65 13.18 46.96
CA ILE A 515 -5.44 14.41 47.15
C ILE A 515 -6.14 14.45 48.52
N GLU A 516 -6.51 15.66 48.95
CA GLU A 516 -7.11 15.94 50.26
C GLU A 516 -8.37 15.08 50.54
N ASN A 517 -8.51 14.53 51.75
CA ASN A 517 -9.59 13.63 52.19
C ASN A 517 -9.73 12.30 51.40
N ALA A 518 -8.83 11.98 50.46
CA ALA A 518 -8.94 10.80 49.61
C ALA A 518 -8.32 9.52 50.22
N LEU A 519 -7.35 9.66 51.12
CA LEU A 519 -6.94 8.59 52.04
C LEU A 519 -7.56 8.87 53.40
N LYS A 520 -8.07 7.84 54.09
CA LYS A 520 -8.66 7.96 55.43
C LYS A 520 -7.84 7.21 56.47
N VAL A 521 -7.34 7.92 57.46
CA VAL A 521 -6.71 7.37 58.67
C VAL A 521 -7.77 6.89 59.66
N THR A 522 -7.49 5.82 60.40
CA THR A 522 -8.25 5.37 61.57
C THR A 522 -7.30 4.67 62.54
N GLU A 523 -7.31 5.07 63.81
CA GLU A 523 -6.59 4.37 64.89
C GLU A 523 -7.30 3.04 65.18
N VAL A 524 -6.56 1.91 65.15
CA VAL A 524 -7.13 0.56 65.32
C VAL A 524 -6.57 -0.21 66.50
N ALA A 525 -5.37 0.12 67.00
CA ALA A 525 -4.86 -0.35 68.28
C ALA A 525 -3.82 0.61 68.85
N HIS A 526 -3.68 0.63 70.18
CA HIS A 526 -2.73 1.47 70.91
C HIS A 526 -2.32 0.76 72.20
N GLU A 527 -1.01 0.68 72.45
CA GLU A 527 -0.45 0.23 73.73
C GLU A 527 0.51 1.29 74.27
N GLN A 528 0.00 2.06 75.23
CA GLN A 528 0.64 3.24 75.80
C GLN A 528 1.94 2.92 76.56
N ALA A 529 2.03 1.75 77.19
CA ALA A 529 3.20 1.31 77.96
C ALA A 529 4.35 0.83 77.06
N LEU A 530 4.05 0.39 75.83
CA LEU A 530 5.04 0.03 74.82
C LEU A 530 5.37 1.19 73.87
N GLN A 531 4.63 2.31 73.97
CA GLN A 531 4.73 3.46 73.06
C GLN A 531 4.51 3.08 71.59
N VAL A 532 3.53 2.19 71.34
CA VAL A 532 3.17 1.71 70.01
C VAL A 532 1.72 2.05 69.70
N LYS A 533 1.48 2.57 68.49
CA LYS A 533 0.14 2.84 67.97
C LYS A 533 0.02 2.36 66.53
N ARG A 534 -1.15 1.81 66.18
CA ARG A 534 -1.43 1.11 64.92
C ARG A 534 -2.57 1.80 64.21
N PHE A 535 -2.31 2.23 62.97
CA PHE A 535 -3.26 2.95 62.13
C PHE A 535 -3.63 2.10 60.92
N LYS A 536 -4.92 2.04 60.61
CA LYS A 536 -5.42 1.61 59.31
C LYS A 536 -5.59 2.84 58.43
N ILE A 537 -5.05 2.78 57.21
CA ILE A 537 -5.20 3.81 56.19
C ILE A 537 -5.92 3.17 55.00
N THR A 538 -7.02 3.77 54.55
CA THR A 538 -7.91 3.20 53.52
C THR A 538 -8.16 4.22 52.43
N ALA A 539 -8.09 3.80 51.17
CA ALA A 539 -8.48 4.63 50.03
C ALA A 539 -10.00 4.89 50.05
N ASN A 540 -10.42 6.13 49.81
CA ASN A 540 -11.82 6.55 49.89
C ASN A 540 -12.59 6.22 48.61
N ASP A 541 -12.82 4.92 48.38
CA ASP A 541 -13.62 4.37 47.27
C ASP A 541 -15.06 4.95 47.22
N GLN A 542 -15.55 5.59 48.29
CA GLN A 542 -16.95 6.02 48.41
C GLN A 542 -17.32 7.23 47.53
N TYR A 543 -16.32 7.99 47.06
CA TYR A 543 -16.51 9.16 46.18
C TYR A 543 -15.54 9.20 44.98
N ASP A 544 -14.81 8.11 44.72
CA ASP A 544 -13.92 7.94 43.57
C ASP A 544 -12.71 8.90 43.49
N TYR A 545 -12.37 9.56 44.60
CA TYR A 545 -11.35 10.63 44.69
C TYR A 545 -9.90 10.15 44.84
N SER A 546 -9.65 8.92 45.29
CA SER A 546 -8.28 8.45 45.54
C SER A 546 -7.58 8.04 44.24
N ASN A 547 -6.31 8.43 44.13
CA ASN A 547 -5.39 7.86 43.15
C ASN A 547 -5.01 6.40 43.48
N TYR A 548 -5.34 5.94 44.68
CA TYR A 548 -5.04 4.61 45.19
C TYR A 548 -6.31 3.79 45.41
N LYS A 549 -6.12 2.50 45.69
CA LYS A 549 -7.18 1.59 46.11
C LYS A 549 -6.68 0.64 47.20
N GLY A 550 -7.60 0.23 48.06
CA GLY A 550 -7.38 -0.78 49.10
C GLY A 550 -7.10 -0.17 50.48
N GLU A 551 -6.53 -0.98 51.34
CA GLU A 551 -6.19 -0.61 52.71
C GLU A 551 -4.79 -1.10 53.10
N ILE A 552 -4.20 -0.42 54.06
CA ILE A 552 -2.90 -0.73 54.64
C ILE A 552 -2.93 -0.50 56.15
N ILE A 553 -2.09 -1.23 56.89
CA ILE A 553 -1.89 -1.03 58.33
C ILE A 553 -0.44 -0.63 58.54
N VAL A 554 -0.25 0.51 59.19
CA VAL A 554 1.08 1.07 59.53
C VAL A 554 1.18 1.23 61.05
N ASN A 555 2.36 0.94 61.59
CA ASN A 555 2.64 0.98 63.01
C ASN A 555 3.62 2.12 63.32
N GLN A 556 3.28 2.97 64.29
CA GLN A 556 4.23 3.88 64.93
C GLN A 556 4.90 3.17 66.10
N VAL A 557 6.23 3.24 66.16
CA VAL A 557 7.02 2.87 67.33
C VAL A 557 7.88 4.06 67.73
N LEU A 558 7.70 4.59 68.94
CA LEU A 558 8.57 5.63 69.47
C LEU A 558 9.92 5.03 69.90
N ASN A 559 10.98 5.83 69.75
CA ASN A 559 12.38 5.45 70.04
C ASN A 559 12.79 4.11 69.38
N ARG A 560 12.31 3.85 68.15
CA ARG A 560 12.40 2.53 67.49
C ARG A 560 13.83 1.99 67.34
N GLU A 561 14.81 2.87 67.19
CA GLU A 561 16.24 2.53 67.10
C GLU A 561 16.76 1.86 68.38
N ASN A 562 16.18 2.19 69.54
CA ASN A 562 16.59 1.69 70.85
C ASN A 562 15.57 0.71 71.46
N GLN A 563 14.53 0.31 70.72
CA GLN A 563 13.52 -0.64 71.20
C GLN A 563 14.03 -2.08 71.10
N THR A 564 14.52 -2.62 72.21
CA THR A 564 15.08 -3.98 72.32
C THR A 564 14.03 -5.09 72.41
N LYS A 565 12.77 -4.78 72.78
CA LYS A 565 11.72 -5.79 72.92
C LYS A 565 11.15 -6.22 71.56
N THR A 566 10.85 -7.51 71.42
CA THR A 566 9.98 -7.97 70.32
C THR A 566 8.55 -7.54 70.64
N ILE A 567 7.95 -6.71 69.79
CA ILE A 567 6.55 -6.27 69.91
C ILE A 567 5.76 -6.90 68.77
N TYR A 568 4.60 -7.49 69.06
CA TYR A 568 3.84 -8.32 68.12
C TYR A 568 2.32 -8.22 68.35
N ILE A 569 1.54 -8.67 67.37
CA ILE A 569 0.10 -8.91 67.53
C ILE A 569 -0.11 -10.33 68.06
N ASP A 570 -0.80 -10.48 69.19
CA ASP A 570 -1.13 -11.77 69.76
C ASP A 570 -2.30 -12.44 69.02
N PRO A 571 -2.12 -13.64 68.42
CA PRO A 571 -3.15 -14.32 67.64
C PRO A 571 -4.35 -14.81 68.47
N ALA A 572 -4.35 -14.67 69.80
CA ALA A 572 -5.46 -15.05 70.66
C ALA A 572 -6.51 -13.94 70.85
N ASP A 573 -6.12 -12.66 70.73
CA ASP A 573 -6.98 -11.50 71.01
C ASP A 573 -6.70 -10.25 70.14
N ASP A 574 -5.83 -10.35 69.14
CA ASP A 574 -5.37 -9.28 68.24
C ASP A 574 -4.75 -8.05 68.94
N THR A 575 -4.42 -8.14 70.23
CA THR A 575 -3.81 -7.02 70.98
C THR A 575 -2.29 -6.95 70.80
N ILE A 576 -1.73 -5.75 71.01
CA ILE A 576 -0.28 -5.50 70.95
C ILE A 576 0.37 -5.99 72.25
N LYS A 577 1.31 -6.95 72.15
CA LYS A 577 2.05 -7.49 73.30
C LYS A 577 3.56 -7.50 73.03
N SER A 578 4.36 -7.78 74.06
CA SER A 578 5.82 -7.79 73.95
C SER A 578 6.50 -8.97 74.66
N LYS A 579 7.73 -9.26 74.24
CA LYS A 579 8.68 -10.17 74.87
C LYS A 579 10.10 -9.59 74.82
N ASP A 580 10.89 -9.89 75.85
CA ASP A 580 12.33 -9.63 75.93
C ASP A 580 13.16 -10.68 75.15
N TYR A 581 12.52 -11.37 74.20
CA TYR A 581 13.06 -12.45 73.36
C TYR A 581 12.09 -12.72 72.19
N ARG A 582 12.28 -13.84 71.47
CA ARG A 582 11.38 -14.38 70.43
C ARG A 582 9.89 -14.36 70.84
N ALA A 583 9.03 -13.86 69.95
CA ALA A 583 7.58 -13.92 70.13
C ALA A 583 7.04 -15.38 70.15
N PRO A 584 5.90 -15.66 70.80
CA PRO A 584 5.29 -17.00 70.84
C PRO A 584 5.04 -17.61 69.45
N GLU A 585 5.04 -18.94 69.33
CA GLU A 585 4.54 -19.60 68.12
C GLU A 585 3.04 -19.34 67.92
N GLY A 586 2.62 -19.30 66.65
CA GLY A 586 1.28 -18.86 66.25
C GLY A 586 1.23 -17.38 65.86
N VAL A 587 2.15 -16.55 66.38
CA VAL A 587 2.26 -15.13 65.99
C VAL A 587 2.63 -15.02 64.51
N LYS A 588 1.87 -14.19 63.80
CA LYS A 588 2.00 -13.93 62.35
C LYS A 588 2.64 -12.59 62.02
N GLU A 589 2.46 -11.57 62.86
CA GLU A 589 2.97 -10.21 62.63
C GLU A 589 3.77 -9.71 63.83
N ILE A 590 5.02 -9.31 63.56
CA ILE A 590 5.86 -8.53 64.47
C ILE A 590 5.79 -7.06 64.04
N ILE A 591 5.66 -6.17 65.02
CA ILE A 591 5.66 -4.70 64.88
C ILE A 591 7.06 -4.13 65.12
N ASN A 592 7.78 -4.65 66.12
CA ASN A 592 9.17 -4.31 66.37
C ASN A 592 9.99 -5.59 66.56
N LEU A 593 11.07 -5.73 65.79
CA LEU A 593 12.01 -6.83 65.94
C LEU A 593 12.97 -6.54 67.10
N GLY A 594 12.81 -7.26 68.20
CA GLY A 594 13.67 -7.13 69.37
C GLY A 594 15.08 -7.69 69.14
N TRP A 595 16.01 -7.32 70.01
CA TRP A 595 17.42 -7.67 69.90
C TRP A 595 18.14 -7.65 71.26
N ASP A 596 19.20 -8.45 71.37
CA ASP A 596 20.09 -8.54 72.53
C ASP A 596 21.55 -8.34 72.09
N GLY A 597 22.25 -7.44 72.79
CA GLY A 597 23.61 -7.00 72.46
C GLY A 597 23.73 -6.35 71.07
N ILE A 598 23.96 -7.18 70.06
CA ILE A 598 24.09 -6.82 68.63
C ILE A 598 23.28 -7.77 67.72
N LYS A 599 22.45 -8.65 68.28
CA LYS A 599 21.79 -9.74 67.56
C LYS A 599 20.28 -9.68 67.69
N ILE A 600 19.61 -9.73 66.55
CA ILE A 600 18.15 -9.76 66.45
C ILE A 600 17.56 -11.06 67.02
N HIS A 601 16.38 -10.99 67.63
CA HIS A 601 15.65 -12.16 68.09
C HIS A 601 15.01 -12.90 66.89
N ARG A 602 15.23 -14.21 66.80
CA ARG A 602 14.59 -15.09 65.81
C ARG A 602 13.06 -15.05 65.90
N THR A 603 12.38 -15.04 64.75
CA THR A 603 10.91 -15.03 64.64
C THR A 603 10.28 -16.37 65.00
N PRO A 604 8.97 -16.42 65.34
CA PRO A 604 8.17 -17.65 65.24
C PRO A 604 8.26 -18.28 63.83
N THR A 605 8.03 -19.59 63.71
CA THR A 605 7.98 -20.26 62.38
C THR A 605 6.70 -19.93 61.62
N THR A 606 5.66 -19.48 62.34
CA THR A 606 4.40 -18.97 61.80
C THR A 606 4.46 -17.52 61.28
N ILE A 607 5.64 -16.87 61.29
CA ILE A 607 5.73 -15.46 60.89
C ILE A 607 5.36 -15.28 59.41
N GLU A 608 4.52 -14.29 59.15
CA GLU A 608 4.08 -13.88 57.80
C GLU A 608 4.42 -12.40 57.55
N LYS A 609 4.58 -11.57 58.61
CA LYS A 609 4.92 -10.14 58.54
C LYS A 609 5.90 -9.66 59.63
N VAL A 610 6.70 -8.65 59.27
CA VAL A 610 7.69 -7.92 60.09
C VAL A 610 7.66 -6.41 59.72
N PRO A 611 8.25 -5.50 60.52
CA PRO A 611 8.43 -4.11 60.09
C PRO A 611 9.37 -3.96 58.89
N ASP A 612 9.20 -2.89 58.12
CA ASP A 612 10.11 -2.45 57.05
C ASP A 612 11.41 -1.80 57.59
N PHE A 613 11.68 -1.94 58.89
CA PHE A 613 12.80 -1.34 59.62
C PHE A 613 13.46 -2.34 60.55
N ILE A 614 14.79 -2.27 60.63
CA ILE A 614 15.62 -2.89 61.66
C ILE A 614 16.49 -1.81 62.33
N SER A 615 16.79 -1.99 63.62
CA SER A 615 17.60 -1.01 64.37
C SER A 615 19.02 -0.91 63.79
N PRO A 616 19.60 0.30 63.65
CA PRO A 616 21.00 0.47 63.24
C PRO A 616 22.00 -0.08 64.27
N ASN A 617 21.57 -0.42 65.49
CA ASN A 617 22.41 -0.93 66.57
C ASN A 617 22.70 -2.45 66.46
N ILE A 618 22.10 -3.16 65.51
CA ILE A 618 22.34 -4.61 65.32
C ILE A 618 23.41 -4.86 64.25
N GLU A 619 24.21 -5.91 64.47
CA GLU A 619 25.23 -6.40 63.54
C GLU A 619 24.93 -7.83 63.05
N SER A 620 23.91 -8.50 63.61
CA SER A 620 23.62 -9.91 63.33
C SER A 620 22.13 -10.20 63.10
N LEU A 621 21.84 -10.74 61.91
CA LEU A 621 20.54 -11.30 61.49
C LEU A 621 20.51 -12.85 61.60
N GLU A 622 21.47 -13.42 62.34
CA GLU A 622 21.70 -14.87 62.42
C GLU A 622 20.45 -15.64 62.85
N ARG A 623 19.99 -16.56 61.98
CA ARG A 623 18.80 -17.41 62.13
C ARG A 623 17.47 -16.68 62.24
N LEU A 624 17.37 -15.40 61.86
CA LEU A 624 16.16 -14.58 62.06
C LEU A 624 14.87 -15.28 61.59
N PHE A 625 14.84 -15.79 60.36
CA PHE A 625 13.70 -16.49 59.76
C PHE A 625 13.94 -18.00 59.62
N GLU A 626 14.83 -18.61 60.43
CA GLU A 626 15.05 -20.06 60.34
C GLU A 626 13.75 -20.82 60.65
N GLY A 627 13.31 -21.69 59.74
CA GLY A 627 12.08 -22.47 59.82
C GLY A 627 10.80 -21.69 59.52
N ALA A 628 10.88 -20.43 59.06
CA ALA A 628 9.72 -19.61 58.73
C ALA A 628 9.14 -19.97 57.36
N THR A 629 8.58 -21.18 57.24
CA THR A 629 8.20 -21.80 55.95
C THR A 629 7.21 -21.00 55.10
N LYS A 630 6.45 -20.08 55.72
CA LYS A 630 5.50 -19.18 55.04
C LYS A 630 6.02 -17.77 54.76
N PHE A 631 7.18 -17.39 55.30
CA PHE A 631 7.63 -16.01 55.25
C PHE A 631 8.07 -15.61 53.84
N ASN A 632 7.44 -14.56 53.30
CA ASN A 632 7.72 -14.05 51.96
C ASN A 632 7.39 -12.55 51.81
N GLN A 633 7.52 -11.75 52.88
CA GLN A 633 7.42 -10.29 52.79
C GLN A 633 8.68 -9.72 52.11
N ASP A 634 8.51 -8.68 51.29
CA ASP A 634 9.63 -7.92 50.75
C ASP A 634 10.30 -7.10 51.86
N ILE A 635 11.57 -7.39 52.13
CA ILE A 635 12.40 -6.69 53.12
C ILE A 635 13.60 -5.99 52.46
N SER A 636 13.56 -5.80 51.13
CA SER A 636 14.65 -5.20 50.35
C SER A 636 15.01 -3.77 50.76
N LYS A 637 14.14 -3.09 51.52
CA LYS A 637 14.34 -1.72 52.03
C LYS A 637 15.12 -1.67 53.36
N TRP A 638 15.34 -2.79 54.04
CA TRP A 638 16.10 -2.83 55.29
C TRP A 638 17.52 -2.29 55.11
N GLU A 639 17.93 -1.35 55.96
CA GLU A 639 19.31 -0.85 56.05
C GLU A 639 20.21 -1.87 56.74
N THR A 640 21.03 -2.59 55.97
CA THR A 640 21.88 -3.69 56.48
C THR A 640 23.38 -3.37 56.49
N GLN A 641 23.78 -2.10 56.31
CA GLN A 641 25.19 -1.70 56.23
C GLN A 641 26.01 -2.05 57.48
N ASN A 642 25.38 -2.18 58.65
CA ASN A 642 26.06 -2.57 59.90
C ASN A 642 26.10 -4.10 60.12
N ILE A 643 25.45 -4.90 59.27
CA ILE A 643 25.36 -6.36 59.45
C ILE A 643 26.67 -7.03 59.04
N VAL A 644 27.27 -7.76 59.99
CA VAL A 644 28.45 -8.62 59.79
C VAL A 644 28.11 -10.11 59.67
N ASN A 645 26.91 -10.53 60.13
CA ASN A 645 26.49 -11.92 60.18
C ASN A 645 25.04 -12.12 59.69
N MET A 646 24.86 -12.95 58.66
CA MET A 646 23.56 -13.36 58.10
C MET A 646 23.37 -14.89 58.11
N ALA A 647 24.16 -15.62 58.91
CA ALA A 647 24.14 -17.09 58.90
C ALA A 647 22.76 -17.67 59.20
N SER A 648 22.33 -18.62 58.38
CA SER A 648 21.07 -19.36 58.47
C SER A 648 19.81 -18.48 58.49
N MET A 649 19.89 -17.24 58.00
CA MET A 649 18.79 -16.26 58.07
C MET A 649 17.47 -16.78 57.49
N PHE A 650 17.49 -17.45 56.33
CA PHE A 650 16.31 -18.02 55.64
C PHE A 650 16.36 -19.56 55.58
N ARG A 651 17.08 -20.19 56.51
CA ARG A 651 17.24 -21.66 56.54
C ARG A 651 15.89 -22.34 56.80
N TYR A 652 15.41 -23.16 55.87
CA TYR A 652 14.04 -23.72 55.83
C TYR A 652 12.93 -22.65 55.84
N ALA A 653 13.14 -21.51 55.17
CA ALA A 653 12.09 -20.56 54.83
C ALA A 653 11.54 -20.89 53.42
N ASP A 654 10.85 -22.03 53.30
CA ASP A 654 10.46 -22.68 52.03
C ASP A 654 9.84 -21.73 50.99
N ALA A 655 8.94 -20.83 51.42
CA ALA A 655 8.24 -19.88 50.55
C ALA A 655 8.99 -18.57 50.24
N PHE A 656 10.18 -18.34 50.79
CA PHE A 656 10.88 -17.07 50.65
C PHE A 656 11.47 -16.90 49.24
N ASN A 657 11.01 -15.88 48.51
CA ASN A 657 11.42 -15.62 47.14
C ASN A 657 11.33 -14.11 46.79
N GLN A 658 11.96 -13.25 47.60
CA GLN A 658 11.94 -11.79 47.42
C GLN A 658 13.24 -11.18 46.88
N ASN A 659 13.11 -10.02 46.22
CA ASN A 659 14.16 -9.39 45.42
C ASN A 659 15.12 -8.55 46.30
N LEU A 660 16.05 -9.23 46.96
CA LEU A 660 17.04 -8.63 47.87
C LEU A 660 18.20 -7.97 47.11
N LYS A 661 17.95 -6.88 46.38
CA LYS A 661 19.00 -6.12 45.66
C LYS A 661 19.57 -5.02 46.55
N THR A 662 20.89 -4.99 46.66
CA THR A 662 21.64 -3.90 47.31
C THR A 662 21.40 -2.55 46.60
N ASN A 663 21.04 -1.52 47.37
CA ASN A 663 20.80 -0.16 46.91
C ASN A 663 21.28 0.87 47.96
N GLY A 664 22.52 1.33 47.85
CA GLY A 664 23.14 2.22 48.84
C GLY A 664 23.30 1.53 50.20
N ASN A 665 22.56 1.97 51.20
CA ASN A 665 22.48 1.34 52.53
C ASN A 665 21.52 0.13 52.54
N GLN A 666 20.49 0.15 51.70
CA GLN A 666 19.45 -0.88 51.65
C GLN A 666 20.02 -2.19 51.12
N TRP A 667 19.79 -3.28 51.87
CA TRP A 667 20.33 -4.62 51.63
C TRP A 667 21.82 -4.67 51.23
N ASN A 668 22.64 -3.85 51.88
CA ASN A 668 24.09 -3.80 51.69
C ASN A 668 24.79 -4.97 52.41
N THR A 669 25.52 -5.79 51.65
CA THR A 669 26.26 -6.96 52.17
C THR A 669 27.76 -6.71 52.39
N SER A 670 28.27 -5.49 52.13
CA SER A 670 29.72 -5.22 52.06
C SER A 670 30.49 -5.33 53.39
N ASN A 671 29.78 -5.44 54.52
CA ASN A 671 30.33 -5.74 55.84
C ASN A 671 30.08 -7.18 56.32
N VAL A 672 29.29 -7.97 55.60
CA VAL A 672 28.98 -9.36 55.97
C VAL A 672 30.22 -10.23 55.78
N THR A 673 30.52 -11.03 56.80
CA THR A 673 31.62 -12.01 56.83
C THR A 673 31.11 -13.45 56.83
N ASN A 674 29.89 -13.68 57.31
CA ASN A 674 29.32 -15.01 57.52
C ASN A 674 27.92 -15.14 56.89
N MET A 675 27.76 -16.12 56.00
CA MET A 675 26.50 -16.52 55.35
C MET A 675 26.26 -18.05 55.41
N ILE A 676 26.83 -18.77 56.41
CA ILE A 676 26.62 -20.22 56.61
C ILE A 676 25.14 -20.58 56.51
N ALA A 677 24.80 -21.50 55.61
CA ALA A 677 23.46 -22.04 55.43
C ALA A 677 22.34 -20.98 55.22
N MET A 678 22.66 -19.77 54.75
CA MET A 678 21.74 -18.63 54.67
C MET A 678 20.42 -18.93 53.95
N PHE A 679 20.46 -19.70 52.84
CA PHE A 679 19.31 -20.17 52.07
C PHE A 679 19.17 -21.71 52.10
N SER A 680 19.75 -22.37 53.10
CA SER A 680 19.71 -23.83 53.24
C SER A 680 18.26 -24.31 53.37
N GLY A 681 17.77 -25.03 52.36
CA GLY A 681 16.38 -25.50 52.28
C GLY A 681 15.35 -24.42 51.94
N ALA A 682 15.74 -23.23 51.49
CA ALA A 682 14.80 -22.22 50.98
C ALA A 682 14.25 -22.64 49.60
N LEU A 683 13.29 -23.57 49.61
CA LEU A 683 12.90 -24.38 48.46
C LEU A 683 12.51 -23.59 47.20
N THR A 684 11.88 -22.42 47.36
CA THR A 684 11.38 -21.59 46.25
C THR A 684 12.29 -20.40 45.87
N PHE A 685 13.38 -20.17 46.61
CA PHE A 685 14.23 -18.99 46.40
C PHE A 685 14.95 -19.03 45.05
N ASN A 686 14.66 -18.06 44.17
CA ASN A 686 15.35 -17.91 42.88
C ASN A 686 15.33 -16.44 42.41
N LYS A 687 15.77 -15.52 43.27
CA LYS A 687 15.96 -14.10 42.91
C LYS A 687 17.42 -13.76 42.70
N ASN A 688 17.65 -12.83 41.77
CA ASN A 688 18.99 -12.41 41.39
C ASN A 688 19.70 -11.67 42.55
N ILE A 689 20.81 -12.26 43.00
CA ILE A 689 21.74 -11.73 44.01
C ILE A 689 23.18 -11.59 43.46
N SER A 690 23.35 -11.55 42.12
CA SER A 690 24.67 -11.40 41.46
C SER A 690 25.44 -10.14 41.87
N ASN A 691 24.71 -9.14 42.36
CA ASN A 691 25.23 -7.83 42.74
C ASN A 691 25.63 -7.73 44.23
N TRP A 692 25.47 -8.80 45.02
CA TRP A 692 25.94 -8.81 46.40
C TRP A 692 27.46 -8.69 46.47
N ASN A 693 27.94 -7.85 47.38
CA ASN A 693 29.37 -7.72 47.64
C ASN A 693 29.81 -8.87 48.55
N THR A 694 30.67 -9.76 48.03
CA THR A 694 31.20 -10.93 48.72
C THR A 694 32.63 -10.76 49.26
N VAL A 695 33.26 -9.59 49.06
CA VAL A 695 34.71 -9.39 49.27
C VAL A 695 35.14 -9.65 50.71
N LYS A 696 34.26 -9.50 51.70
CA LYS A 696 34.54 -9.80 53.11
C LYS A 696 34.05 -11.17 53.60
N LEU A 697 33.36 -11.95 52.77
CA LEU A 697 32.85 -13.27 53.17
C LEU A 697 34.00 -14.25 53.40
N THR A 698 33.99 -14.88 54.58
CA THR A 698 34.95 -15.92 54.97
C THR A 698 34.32 -17.30 55.13
N ASN A 699 33.01 -17.37 55.40
CA ASN A 699 32.27 -18.63 55.48
C ASN A 699 30.88 -18.55 54.81
N MET A 700 30.61 -19.52 53.93
CA MET A 700 29.34 -19.79 53.26
C MET A 700 29.04 -21.30 53.13
N GLY A 701 29.55 -22.12 54.06
CA GLY A 701 29.22 -23.55 54.13
C GLY A 701 27.70 -23.78 54.12
N ASP A 702 27.24 -24.78 53.36
CA ASP A 702 25.83 -25.14 53.14
C ASP A 702 24.89 -24.00 52.65
N MET A 703 25.41 -22.85 52.17
CA MET A 703 24.61 -21.63 51.90
C MET A 703 23.35 -21.85 51.04
N PHE A 704 23.44 -22.68 50.00
CA PHE A 704 22.35 -23.08 49.10
C PHE A 704 22.03 -24.58 49.17
N GLN A 705 22.46 -25.28 50.23
CA GLN A 705 22.13 -26.69 50.45
C GLN A 705 20.61 -26.87 50.36
N ARG A 706 20.10 -27.73 49.45
CA ARG A 706 18.66 -27.97 49.21
C ARG A 706 17.86 -26.73 48.73
N ALA A 707 18.49 -25.68 48.21
CA ALA A 707 17.80 -24.56 47.56
C ALA A 707 17.30 -24.96 46.16
N LYS A 708 16.33 -25.88 46.09
CA LYS A 708 15.98 -26.65 44.88
C LYS A 708 15.57 -25.84 43.65
N ALA A 709 15.06 -24.61 43.82
CA ALA A 709 14.66 -23.73 42.72
C ALA A 709 15.76 -22.76 42.26
N PHE A 710 16.88 -22.66 42.97
CA PHE A 710 17.89 -21.63 42.71
C PHE A 710 18.69 -21.91 41.43
N ASN A 711 18.75 -20.93 40.53
CA ASN A 711 19.58 -20.96 39.31
C ASN A 711 19.86 -19.53 38.81
N GLN A 712 20.81 -18.84 39.45
CA GLN A 712 21.22 -17.46 39.09
C GLN A 712 22.73 -17.40 38.83
N ASP A 713 23.16 -16.56 37.88
CA ASP A 713 24.58 -16.30 37.59
C ASP A 713 25.28 -15.58 38.75
N LEU A 714 26.05 -16.35 39.53
CA LEU A 714 26.96 -15.85 40.57
C LEU A 714 28.44 -16.04 40.17
N SER A 715 28.75 -16.32 38.90
CA SER A 715 30.11 -16.60 38.40
C SER A 715 31.11 -15.44 38.60
N LYS A 716 30.60 -14.26 38.92
CA LYS A 716 31.33 -13.00 39.13
C LYS A 716 31.55 -12.64 40.61
N TRP A 717 31.05 -13.44 41.55
CA TRP A 717 31.31 -13.24 42.98
C TRP A 717 32.80 -13.43 43.29
N ASN A 718 33.37 -12.55 44.12
CA ASN A 718 34.77 -12.67 44.56
C ASN A 718 34.85 -13.62 45.78
N MET A 719 35.45 -14.79 45.60
CA MET A 719 35.61 -15.83 46.63
C MET A 719 37.00 -15.84 47.29
N GLN A 720 37.87 -14.87 47.02
CA GLN A 720 39.29 -14.88 47.45
C GLN A 720 39.51 -15.04 48.97
N ASN A 721 38.57 -14.58 49.79
CA ASN A 721 38.65 -14.63 51.25
C ASN A 721 37.81 -15.76 51.87
N VAL A 722 37.12 -16.58 51.06
CA VAL A 722 36.25 -17.66 51.52
C VAL A 722 37.10 -18.88 51.90
N ILE A 723 37.03 -19.29 53.16
CA ILE A 723 37.82 -20.40 53.73
C ILE A 723 36.96 -21.66 53.89
N ASP A 724 35.66 -21.50 54.14
CA ASP A 724 34.70 -22.60 54.26
C ASP A 724 33.48 -22.37 53.35
N TYR A 725 33.30 -23.32 52.44
CA TYR A 725 32.21 -23.44 51.47
C TYR A 725 31.73 -24.90 51.39
N LYS A 726 31.96 -25.69 52.46
CA LYS A 726 31.60 -27.11 52.47
C LYS A 726 30.10 -27.29 52.26
N GLY A 727 29.71 -28.09 51.27
CA GLY A 727 28.32 -28.39 50.96
C GLY A 727 27.49 -27.23 50.39
N PHE A 728 28.15 -26.14 49.98
CA PHE A 728 27.56 -24.90 49.47
C PHE A 728 26.30 -25.08 48.60
N ASP A 729 26.31 -25.98 47.62
CA ASP A 729 25.21 -26.26 46.69
C ASP A 729 24.67 -27.71 46.78
N ASN A 730 24.93 -28.43 47.87
CA ASN A 730 24.47 -29.82 48.06
C ASN A 730 22.95 -29.94 47.86
N GLU A 731 22.49 -30.77 46.91
CA GLU A 731 21.08 -30.93 46.52
C GLU A 731 20.40 -29.66 45.92
N ALA A 732 21.15 -28.66 45.45
CA ALA A 732 20.64 -27.52 44.68
C ALA A 732 20.36 -27.88 43.20
N ILE A 733 19.47 -28.85 42.99
CA ILE A 733 19.28 -29.59 41.72
C ILE A 733 18.96 -28.79 40.46
N ALA A 734 18.62 -27.50 40.55
CA ALA A 734 18.33 -26.64 39.40
C ALA A 734 19.52 -25.77 38.94
N TRP A 735 20.60 -25.69 39.74
CA TRP A 735 21.67 -24.72 39.51
C TRP A 735 22.71 -25.22 38.50
N GLN A 736 22.81 -24.53 37.37
CA GLN A 736 23.76 -24.83 36.29
C GLN A 736 25.20 -24.51 36.72
N ASP A 737 26.15 -25.39 36.41
CA ASP A 737 27.54 -25.25 36.87
C ASP A 737 28.25 -24.00 36.33
N GLU A 738 27.89 -23.54 35.13
CA GLU A 738 28.39 -22.29 34.54
C GLU A 738 27.99 -21.02 35.32
N TYR A 739 26.94 -21.09 36.14
CA TYR A 739 26.43 -20.00 36.97
C TYR A 739 26.96 -20.02 38.41
N LYS A 740 27.77 -21.03 38.78
CA LYS A 740 28.31 -21.17 40.14
C LYS A 740 29.54 -20.26 40.35
N PRO A 741 29.74 -19.73 41.57
CA PRO A 741 30.95 -18.97 41.89
C PRO A 741 32.19 -19.87 41.87
N LYS A 742 33.36 -19.28 41.59
CA LYS A 742 34.63 -20.01 41.52
C LYS A 742 35.39 -19.86 42.83
N PHE A 743 35.43 -20.94 43.60
CA PHE A 743 36.30 -21.09 44.77
C PHE A 743 37.75 -21.33 44.35
N ASN A 744 38.70 -21.01 45.25
CA ASN A 744 40.14 -21.21 45.06
C ASN A 744 40.62 -22.53 45.67
#